data_AF-A0A8J3HLJ8-F1
#
_entry.id   AF-A0A8J3HLJ8-F1
#
_cell.length_a   1.000
_cell.length_b   1.000
_cell.length_c   1.000
_cell.angle_alpha   90.00
_cell.angle_beta   90.00
_cell.angle_gamma   90.00
#
_symmetry.space_group_name_H-M   'P 1'
#
loop_
_entity.id
_entity.type
_entity.pdbx_description
1 polymer ?
#
loop_
_entity_poly.entity_id
_entity_poly.type
_entity_poly.pdbx_seq_one_letter_code
_entity_poly.pdbx_strand_id
1 'polypeptide(L)'
;MPPVWTADLHIHSRYSRACSKDLELPVLAWWARRKGIALLGTGDVTHPAWFEHLRTHLREAEPGLYRLSPETERDVAQKLPPRLASGDPARFMLSVEISTIYKRGDRTRKVHHLIYLPDLDAAQRFRERLGRVGNLASDGRPILGLDSRDLLEITLEASPDAYLVPAHIWTPWFSALGSKSGFDAIADCYADLAGHITAVETGLSSDPAMNHRVSSLDAYTLVSNSDAHSPQALAREATRFDCPLDYYAVKNALAGGPGMAGTIEFFPEEGKYHGDGHRDCGVNWTPAQSRETGGLCPVCERPLTIGVLARVEALADRAEGLAPAHAKPVTHLVQLPEIVGEIEGVGPKTRTVEGRVNALVAALGSELSILTEVPVAEIAAVGGELLGESVRRLRTGAVHRVPGYDGEYGVIRLFEPDELRPHSTADTLFDLPAVPVPAPRKPKAPTPAKPVVRRASPRKPVSAPPLAPEASPHEPFEPMLAGMEEVGTGLLDRLDAMQRVAASAPGGPLLIVAGPGTGKTRTLTHRLAYLCAEMNVYPEECLAITFTRRAADELRHRLTSLLGPVADDVTVSTFHALALSVLREQEPNLTVVDEPGCPDGIMLDELMPRLVTLLRAQPSLVDKLRARWPWVFVDEYQDVDPDQYALLRLLVPGDGNLCAIGDPDQAIYSFRGADVSFFLQFSRDFTDARVVRLTRNYRSAAPILAAAVQAIAPSSLVPGRRLDPARVDPDAPLIGRFAAGSPSDEAAFIARKVDELVGGVSHRTRADTRGVTGTTVSFNDIAVLYRTDAQAAAIVDALSRAGVPVQKRSHDRLRDRAGVNALVTEMRLATGLNGSVAARLTLTAKVLIERPALGRATPEPDEVWSAVDLLMPLAQRCGADLQKFLADVTTGAEVDALDPRAEAVTLLTLHAAKGLEFPVVFLAGCEDGLLPLRMPGNSPTEAEIAEERRLFFVGLTRAQRRLYVSHAARRARFGSERDCRPTPFLQPIDAGLLEQLNEQSPQRPREQQLRLL
;
A
#
# COMPACT_ATOMS: atom_id res chain seq x y z
N MET A 1 -21.74 -2.69 -47.14
CA MET A 1 -21.31 -2.74 -45.73
C MET A 1 -20.58 -1.44 -45.44
N PRO A 2 -20.76 -0.82 -44.27
CA PRO A 2 -19.90 0.29 -43.84
C PRO A 2 -18.42 -0.13 -43.90
N PRO A 3 -17.49 0.82 -44.17
CA PRO A 3 -16.07 0.52 -44.22
C PRO A 3 -15.57 0.06 -42.85
N VAL A 4 -14.69 -0.95 -42.81
CA VAL A 4 -14.07 -1.42 -41.57
C VAL A 4 -13.01 -0.43 -41.14
N TRP A 5 -13.00 -0.06 -39.86
CA TRP A 5 -12.01 0.86 -39.28
C TRP A 5 -11.45 0.31 -37.97
N THR A 6 -10.30 0.83 -37.55
CA THR A 6 -9.52 0.32 -36.40
C THR A 6 -9.56 1.31 -35.23
N ALA A 7 -9.76 0.78 -34.03
CA ALA A 7 -9.68 1.50 -32.77
C ALA A 7 -8.58 0.94 -31.87
N ASP A 8 -7.89 1.83 -31.17
CA ASP A 8 -6.94 1.48 -30.11
C ASP A 8 -7.30 2.29 -28.87
N LEU A 9 -8.04 1.65 -27.96
CA LEU A 9 -8.77 2.28 -26.86
C LEU A 9 -8.08 2.14 -25.51
N HIS A 10 -6.91 1.50 -25.45
CA HIS A 10 -6.10 1.39 -24.25
C HIS A 10 -4.75 2.06 -24.50
N ILE A 11 -4.66 3.33 -24.13
CA ILE A 11 -3.44 4.12 -24.22
C ILE A 11 -3.25 4.94 -22.95
N HIS A 12 -2.04 5.47 -22.77
CA HIS A 12 -1.68 6.32 -21.64
C HIS A 12 -1.26 7.71 -22.08
N SER A 13 -1.29 8.66 -21.15
CA SER A 13 -0.79 10.02 -21.34
C SER A 13 0.66 10.15 -20.85
N ARG A 14 1.26 11.32 -21.07
CA ARG A 14 2.57 11.68 -20.49
C ARG A 14 2.59 11.76 -18.96
N TYR A 15 1.43 11.77 -18.30
CA TYR A 15 1.32 11.82 -16.83
C TYR A 15 1.30 10.43 -16.19
N SER A 16 1.16 9.38 -16.98
CA SER A 16 1.37 8.01 -16.53
C SER A 16 2.83 7.67 -16.33
N ARG A 17 3.13 6.91 -15.28
CA ARG A 17 4.51 6.44 -15.04
C ARG A 17 4.99 5.49 -16.12
N ALA A 18 6.31 5.52 -16.33
CA ALA A 18 7.01 4.70 -17.34
C ALA A 18 6.53 4.92 -18.79
N CYS A 19 5.78 6.00 -19.04
CA CYS A 19 5.31 6.39 -20.37
C CYS A 19 6.19 7.47 -21.00
N SER A 20 6.17 7.56 -22.33
CA SER A 20 6.88 8.60 -23.07
C SER A 20 6.28 9.98 -22.81
N LYS A 21 7.14 11.00 -22.73
CA LYS A 21 6.70 12.41 -22.69
C LYS A 21 6.05 12.86 -24.01
N ASP A 22 6.24 12.09 -25.08
CA ASP A 22 5.69 12.37 -26.42
C ASP A 22 4.23 11.94 -26.57
N LEU A 23 3.58 11.40 -25.52
CA LEU A 23 2.16 11.07 -25.50
C LEU A 23 1.32 12.34 -25.31
N GLU A 24 1.37 13.20 -26.32
CA GLU A 24 0.61 14.44 -26.46
C GLU A 24 -0.40 14.32 -27.59
N LEU A 25 -1.54 15.00 -27.48
CA LEU A 25 -2.66 14.86 -28.44
C LEU A 25 -2.25 15.03 -29.93
N PRO A 26 -1.45 16.05 -30.34
CA PRO A 26 -1.07 16.19 -31.75
C PRO A 26 -0.12 15.08 -32.23
N VAL A 27 0.74 14.58 -31.33
CA VAL A 27 1.67 13.48 -31.64
C VAL A 27 0.90 12.17 -31.79
N LEU A 28 -0.05 11.91 -30.89
CA LEU A 28 -0.97 10.78 -30.96
C LEU A 28 -1.78 10.82 -32.26
N ALA A 29 -2.34 11.96 -32.65
CA ALA A 29 -3.07 12.11 -33.91
C ALA A 29 -2.18 11.83 -35.14
N TRP A 30 -0.93 12.30 -35.14
CA TRP A 30 0.03 12.01 -36.21
C TRP A 30 0.33 10.51 -36.31
N TRP A 31 0.60 9.86 -35.16
CA TRP A 31 0.85 8.42 -35.12
C TRP A 31 -0.38 7.59 -35.49
N ALA A 32 -1.58 8.00 -35.08
CA ALA A 32 -2.84 7.36 -35.48
C ALA A 32 -2.96 7.31 -37.00
N ARG A 33 -2.69 8.43 -37.67
CA ARG A 33 -2.74 8.54 -39.14
C ARG A 33 -1.65 7.71 -39.83
N ARG A 34 -0.45 7.68 -39.27
CA ARG A 34 0.66 6.82 -39.75
C ARG A 34 0.35 5.33 -39.61
N LYS A 35 -0.21 4.92 -38.47
CA LYS A 35 -0.55 3.53 -38.18
C LYS A 35 -1.80 3.08 -38.92
N GLY A 36 -2.77 3.97 -39.15
CA GLY A 36 -4.06 3.65 -39.77
C GLY A 36 -5.18 3.44 -38.75
N ILE A 37 -5.14 4.19 -37.64
CA ILE A 37 -6.12 4.13 -36.56
C ILE A 37 -7.14 5.26 -36.76
N ALA A 38 -8.43 4.91 -36.74
CA ALA A 38 -9.52 5.87 -36.88
C ALA A 38 -9.97 6.43 -35.52
N LEU A 39 -9.90 5.63 -34.45
CA LEU A 39 -10.33 5.99 -33.11
C LEU A 39 -9.26 5.65 -32.07
N LEU A 40 -8.89 6.62 -31.24
CA LEU A 40 -7.97 6.44 -30.13
C LEU A 40 -8.66 6.70 -28.78
N GLY A 41 -8.27 5.96 -27.76
CA GLY A 41 -8.48 6.41 -26.38
C GLY A 41 -7.71 7.71 -26.10
N THR A 42 -8.12 8.51 -25.12
CA THR A 42 -7.30 9.61 -24.61
C THR A 42 -6.27 9.17 -23.58
N GLY A 43 -6.58 8.09 -22.85
CA GLY A 43 -5.85 7.68 -21.65
C GLY A 43 -5.97 8.70 -20.50
N ASP A 44 -5.81 8.23 -19.27
CA ASP A 44 -5.59 9.03 -18.05
C ASP A 44 -6.55 10.21 -17.82
N VAL A 45 -7.80 10.15 -18.31
CA VAL A 45 -8.74 11.29 -18.24
C VAL A 45 -8.98 11.78 -16.80
N THR A 46 -8.70 10.96 -15.78
CA THR A 46 -8.84 11.35 -14.37
C THR A 46 -7.76 12.30 -13.86
N HIS A 47 -6.58 12.31 -14.48
CA HIS A 47 -5.46 13.13 -14.01
C HIS A 47 -5.77 14.63 -14.17
N PRO A 48 -5.72 15.46 -13.11
CA PRO A 48 -6.22 16.84 -13.18
C PRO A 48 -5.58 17.70 -14.28
N ALA A 49 -4.26 17.65 -14.42
CA ALA A 49 -3.56 18.44 -15.43
C ALA A 49 -3.78 17.90 -16.86
N TRP A 50 -4.10 16.61 -17.01
CA TRP A 50 -4.41 16.04 -18.31
C TRP A 50 -5.85 16.36 -18.70
N PHE A 51 -6.78 16.24 -17.76
CA PHE A 51 -8.17 16.60 -17.96
C PHE A 51 -8.34 18.05 -18.46
N GLU A 52 -7.64 19.00 -17.83
CA GLU A 52 -7.65 20.40 -18.30
C GLU A 52 -7.04 20.56 -19.70
N HIS A 53 -6.00 19.79 -20.02
CA HIS A 53 -5.42 19.75 -21.36
C HIS A 53 -6.44 19.23 -22.38
N LEU A 54 -7.11 18.11 -22.09
CA LEU A 54 -8.17 17.54 -22.93
C LEU A 54 -9.30 18.55 -23.15
N ARG A 55 -9.84 19.14 -22.07
CA ARG A 55 -10.91 20.14 -22.12
C ARG A 55 -10.56 21.36 -22.99
N THR A 56 -9.30 21.77 -22.97
CA THR A 56 -8.83 22.94 -23.72
C THR A 56 -8.65 22.63 -25.21
N HIS A 57 -8.10 21.46 -25.54
CA HIS A 57 -7.59 21.15 -26.90
C HIS A 57 -8.54 20.27 -27.72
N LEU A 58 -9.47 19.56 -27.09
CA LEU A 58 -10.46 18.73 -27.79
C LEU A 58 -11.73 19.53 -28.10
N ARG A 59 -12.39 19.12 -29.19
CA ARG A 59 -13.69 19.62 -29.66
C ARG A 59 -14.57 18.43 -30.02
N GLU A 60 -15.87 18.55 -29.80
CA GLU A 60 -16.82 17.49 -30.17
C GLU A 60 -16.81 17.26 -31.68
N ALA A 61 -17.00 16.00 -32.10
CA ALA A 61 -17.01 15.60 -33.49
C ALA A 61 -18.28 14.79 -33.82
N GLU A 62 -18.26 13.49 -33.55
CA GLU A 62 -19.41 12.59 -33.59
C GLU A 62 -19.95 12.38 -32.15
N PRO A 63 -21.16 11.82 -31.97
CA PRO A 63 -21.71 11.59 -30.64
C PRO A 63 -20.75 10.84 -29.71
N GLY A 64 -20.35 11.51 -28.63
CA GLY A 64 -19.42 11.02 -27.62
C GLY A 64 -17.95 10.89 -28.05
N LEU A 65 -17.59 11.42 -29.23
CA LEU A 65 -16.23 11.43 -29.76
C LEU A 65 -15.69 12.84 -29.94
N TYR A 66 -14.37 12.95 -29.85
CA TYR A 66 -13.66 14.23 -29.89
C TYR A 66 -12.63 14.28 -31.03
N ARG A 67 -12.28 15.49 -31.45
CA ARG A 67 -11.23 15.78 -32.43
C ARG A 67 -10.39 16.97 -31.99
N LEU A 68 -9.25 17.18 -32.66
CA LEU A 68 -8.41 18.36 -32.44
C LEU A 68 -9.00 19.58 -33.16
N SER A 69 -8.50 20.77 -32.83
CA SER A 69 -8.88 21.98 -33.57
C SER A 69 -8.49 21.86 -35.06
N PRO A 70 -9.25 22.48 -35.97
CA PRO A 70 -8.92 22.48 -37.40
C PRO A 70 -7.51 22.99 -37.71
N GLU A 71 -7.00 23.95 -36.92
CA GLU A 71 -5.62 24.45 -37.03
C GLU A 71 -4.60 23.35 -36.72
N THR A 72 -4.75 22.68 -35.58
CA THR A 72 -3.83 21.62 -35.16
C THR A 72 -3.89 20.41 -36.09
N GLU A 73 -5.08 20.05 -36.59
CA GLU A 73 -5.21 18.98 -37.59
C GLU A 73 -4.50 19.32 -38.90
N ARG A 74 -4.56 20.59 -39.35
CA ARG A 74 -3.78 21.06 -40.51
C ARG A 74 -2.27 20.94 -40.25
N ASP A 75 -1.80 21.33 -39.08
CA ASP A 75 -0.38 21.22 -38.71
C ASP A 75 0.10 19.76 -38.66
N VAL A 76 -0.75 18.84 -38.18
CA VAL A 76 -0.48 17.40 -38.20
C VAL A 76 -0.42 16.89 -39.64
N ALA A 77 -1.39 17.28 -40.49
CA ALA A 77 -1.46 16.87 -41.89
C ALA A 77 -0.24 17.34 -42.70
N GLN A 78 0.28 18.55 -42.45
CA GLN A 78 1.49 19.06 -43.11
C GLN A 78 2.76 18.25 -42.81
N LYS A 79 2.81 17.57 -41.67
CA LYS A 79 3.93 16.71 -41.25
C LYS A 79 3.79 15.27 -41.75
N LEU A 80 2.66 14.91 -42.36
CA LEU A 80 2.43 13.56 -42.90
C LEU A 80 2.82 13.50 -44.38
N PRO A 81 3.22 12.32 -44.89
CA PRO A 81 3.35 12.10 -46.32
C PRO A 81 2.04 12.44 -47.07
N PRO A 82 2.09 12.97 -48.31
CA PRO A 82 0.90 13.42 -49.03
C PRO A 82 -0.22 12.39 -49.13
N ARG A 83 0.14 11.11 -49.35
CA ARG A 83 -0.81 9.98 -49.42
C ARG A 83 -1.55 9.75 -48.10
N LEU A 84 -0.90 10.02 -46.97
CA LEU A 84 -1.52 9.94 -45.66
C LEU A 84 -2.26 11.22 -45.31
N ALA A 85 -1.78 12.39 -45.71
CA ALA A 85 -2.36 13.68 -45.34
C ALA A 85 -3.81 13.86 -45.85
N SER A 86 -4.18 13.22 -46.95
CA SER A 86 -5.52 13.30 -47.56
C SER A 86 -6.62 12.49 -46.85
N GLY A 87 -6.27 11.62 -45.90
CA GLY A 87 -7.25 10.84 -45.13
C GLY A 87 -8.02 11.65 -44.06
N ASP A 88 -8.98 11.00 -43.40
CA ASP A 88 -9.77 11.60 -42.31
C ASP A 88 -8.99 11.67 -40.98
N PRO A 89 -9.10 12.76 -40.20
CA PRO A 89 -8.46 12.86 -38.88
C PRO A 89 -8.93 11.75 -37.94
N ALA A 90 -8.05 11.29 -37.04
CA ALA A 90 -8.44 10.35 -36.00
C ALA A 90 -9.37 11.03 -34.98
N ARG A 91 -10.27 10.24 -34.39
CA ARG A 91 -11.12 10.65 -33.27
C ARG A 91 -10.56 10.17 -31.95
N PHE A 92 -10.98 10.83 -30.88
CA PHE A 92 -10.59 10.54 -29.50
C PHE A 92 -11.82 10.16 -28.67
N MET A 93 -11.69 9.11 -27.86
CA MET A 93 -12.67 8.65 -26.88
C MET A 93 -12.08 8.81 -25.47
N LEU A 94 -12.84 9.47 -24.59
CA LEU A 94 -12.41 9.70 -23.22
C LEU A 94 -12.26 8.37 -22.49
N SER A 95 -11.04 8.11 -22.00
CA SER A 95 -10.69 6.83 -21.37
C SER A 95 -9.67 7.00 -20.25
N VAL A 96 -9.65 6.04 -19.33
CA VAL A 96 -8.65 5.89 -18.27
C VAL A 96 -8.50 4.43 -17.88
N GLU A 97 -7.27 4.03 -17.53
CA GLU A 97 -7.00 2.79 -16.81
C GLU A 97 -6.92 3.10 -15.30
N ILE A 98 -7.65 2.35 -14.48
CA ILE A 98 -7.60 2.42 -13.02
C ILE A 98 -7.18 1.07 -12.46
N SER A 99 -6.19 1.10 -11.56
CA SER A 99 -5.77 -0.07 -10.82
C SER A 99 -6.46 -0.10 -9.45
N THR A 100 -7.08 -1.23 -9.12
CA THR A 100 -7.71 -1.46 -7.82
C THR A 100 -6.91 -2.47 -7.02
N ILE A 101 -6.66 -2.19 -5.75
CA ILE A 101 -6.00 -3.11 -4.80
C ILE A 101 -6.83 -3.17 -3.54
N TYR A 102 -7.40 -4.33 -3.24
CA TYR A 102 -8.32 -4.49 -2.11
C TYR A 102 -8.31 -5.93 -1.59
N LYS A 103 -8.88 -6.15 -0.41
CA LYS A 103 -9.02 -7.49 0.16
C LYS A 103 -10.44 -7.99 -0.04
N ARG A 104 -10.59 -9.19 -0.60
CA ARG A 104 -11.88 -9.90 -0.70
C ARG A 104 -11.70 -11.32 -0.18
N GLY A 105 -12.34 -11.60 0.95
CA GLY A 105 -12.05 -12.79 1.75
C GLY A 105 -10.63 -12.74 2.32
N ASP A 106 -9.90 -13.83 2.15
CA ASP A 106 -8.54 -14.08 2.65
C ASP A 106 -7.45 -13.77 1.60
N ARG A 107 -7.82 -13.22 0.43
CA ARG A 107 -6.91 -12.86 -0.66
C ARG A 107 -6.91 -11.37 -0.98
N THR A 108 -5.74 -10.84 -1.31
CA THR A 108 -5.58 -9.51 -1.90
C THR A 108 -5.83 -9.59 -3.40
N ARG A 109 -6.80 -8.82 -3.88
CA ARG A 109 -7.20 -8.68 -5.27
C ARG A 109 -6.53 -7.45 -5.87
N LYS A 110 -6.05 -7.60 -7.09
CA LYS A 110 -5.39 -6.53 -7.85
C LYS A 110 -5.88 -6.62 -9.28
N VAL A 111 -6.65 -5.62 -9.73
CA VAL A 111 -7.32 -5.67 -11.04
C VAL A 111 -7.23 -4.30 -11.70
N HIS A 112 -6.91 -4.29 -12.99
CA HIS A 112 -6.94 -3.07 -13.80
C HIS A 112 -8.23 -3.01 -14.60
N HIS A 113 -8.73 -1.80 -14.78
CA HIS A 113 -10.03 -1.54 -15.39
C HIS A 113 -9.89 -0.39 -16.38
N LEU A 114 -10.37 -0.58 -17.60
CA LEU A 114 -10.55 0.47 -18.58
C LEU A 114 -11.95 1.06 -18.43
N ILE A 115 -12.03 2.37 -18.31
CA ILE A 115 -13.30 3.10 -18.18
C ILE A 115 -13.44 4.04 -19.35
N TYR A 116 -14.61 4.03 -19.97
CA TYR A 116 -14.96 4.86 -21.12
C TYR A 116 -16.12 5.78 -20.79
N LEU A 117 -15.92 7.07 -21.02
CA LEU A 117 -16.86 8.12 -20.61
C LEU A 117 -17.43 8.82 -21.86
N PRO A 118 -18.74 9.06 -21.92
CA PRO A 118 -19.39 9.59 -23.13
C PRO A 118 -19.06 11.07 -23.36
N ASP A 119 -18.78 11.83 -22.31
CA ASP A 119 -18.54 13.26 -22.39
C ASP A 119 -17.66 13.79 -21.24
N LEU A 120 -17.18 15.03 -21.39
CA LEU A 120 -16.32 15.69 -20.40
C LEU A 120 -17.04 15.95 -19.06
N ASP A 121 -18.37 16.09 -19.06
CA ASP A 121 -19.14 16.31 -17.83
C ASP A 121 -19.25 15.02 -17.00
N ALA A 122 -19.47 13.88 -17.67
CA ALA A 122 -19.39 12.55 -17.06
C ALA A 122 -17.99 12.28 -16.52
N ALA A 123 -16.95 12.63 -17.28
CA ALA A 123 -15.57 12.53 -16.80
C ALA A 123 -15.29 13.41 -15.58
N GLN A 124 -15.84 14.63 -15.53
CA GLN A 124 -15.74 15.50 -14.36
C GLN A 124 -16.45 14.89 -13.14
N ARG A 125 -17.70 14.42 -13.27
CA ARG A 125 -18.43 13.76 -12.18
C ARG A 125 -17.69 12.53 -11.66
N PHE A 126 -17.17 11.71 -12.58
CA PHE A 126 -16.38 10.53 -12.25
C PHE A 126 -15.13 10.91 -11.44
N ARG A 127 -14.38 11.93 -11.88
CA ARG A 127 -13.20 12.46 -11.17
C ARG A 127 -13.51 12.97 -9.77
N GLU A 128 -14.58 13.74 -9.62
CA GLU A 128 -14.99 14.28 -8.32
C GLU A 128 -15.35 13.18 -7.33
N ARG A 129 -16.02 12.13 -7.80
CA ARG A 129 -16.37 10.98 -6.96
C ARG A 129 -15.13 10.18 -6.57
N LEU A 130 -14.26 9.90 -7.53
CA LEU A 130 -13.06 9.09 -7.35
C LEU A 130 -11.97 9.82 -6.53
N GLY A 131 -11.88 11.15 -6.64
CA GLY A 131 -10.95 11.97 -5.86
C GLY A 131 -11.22 11.95 -4.35
N ARG A 132 -12.43 11.54 -3.93
CA ARG A 132 -12.77 11.28 -2.52
C ARG A 132 -12.23 9.96 -2.01
N VAL A 133 -11.82 9.06 -2.90
CA VAL A 133 -11.33 7.70 -2.58
C VAL A 133 -9.81 7.66 -2.55
N GLY A 134 -9.13 8.38 -3.45
CA GLY A 134 -7.66 8.40 -3.50
C GLY A 134 -7.07 9.48 -4.39
N ASN A 135 -5.74 9.51 -4.45
CA ASN A 135 -5.00 10.56 -5.14
C ASN A 135 -4.95 10.33 -6.67
N LEU A 136 -5.61 11.22 -7.42
CA LEU A 136 -5.65 11.19 -8.89
C LEU A 136 -4.53 11.98 -9.57
N ALA A 137 -3.71 12.72 -8.82
CA ALA A 137 -2.70 13.65 -9.35
C ALA A 137 -1.27 13.08 -9.40
N SER A 138 -1.03 11.93 -8.77
CA SER A 138 0.33 11.37 -8.66
C SER A 138 0.76 10.48 -9.82
N ASP A 139 -0.22 9.94 -10.55
CA ASP A 139 -0.04 9.06 -11.71
C ASP A 139 -1.28 9.21 -12.61
N GLY A 140 -1.08 9.08 -13.92
CA GLY A 140 -2.18 9.04 -14.89
C GLY A 140 -3.10 7.82 -14.70
N ARG A 141 -2.52 6.73 -14.19
CA ARG A 141 -3.21 5.49 -13.78
C ARG A 141 -3.28 5.39 -12.26
N PRO A 142 -4.32 5.97 -11.64
CA PRO A 142 -4.42 5.94 -10.18
C PRO A 142 -4.55 4.50 -9.68
N ILE A 143 -3.81 4.19 -8.62
CA ILE A 143 -3.96 2.94 -7.85
C ILE A 143 -4.80 3.25 -6.62
N LEU A 144 -5.94 2.58 -6.52
CA LEU A 144 -6.95 2.88 -5.51
C LEU A 144 -7.24 1.67 -4.63
N GLY A 145 -7.37 1.93 -3.33
CA GLY A 145 -7.82 0.98 -2.32
C GLY A 145 -9.33 0.73 -2.37
N LEU A 146 -9.86 0.36 -3.54
CA LEU A 146 -11.29 0.28 -3.83
C LEU A 146 -11.64 -1.10 -4.42
N ASP A 147 -12.81 -1.67 -4.06
CA ASP A 147 -13.30 -2.90 -4.68
C ASP A 147 -13.69 -2.65 -6.14
N SER A 148 -13.39 -3.60 -7.05
CA SER A 148 -13.76 -3.51 -8.46
C SER A 148 -15.26 -3.32 -8.69
N ARG A 149 -16.11 -3.91 -7.82
CA ARG A 149 -17.57 -3.72 -7.85
C ARG A 149 -17.94 -2.26 -7.57
N ASP A 150 -17.30 -1.64 -6.58
CA ASP A 150 -17.59 -0.25 -6.19
C ASP A 150 -17.05 0.73 -7.24
N LEU A 151 -15.94 0.40 -7.90
CA LEU A 151 -15.47 1.18 -9.05
C LEU A 151 -16.49 1.18 -10.19
N LEU A 152 -17.06 0.02 -10.51
CA LEU A 152 -18.11 -0.11 -11.52
C LEU A 152 -19.36 0.69 -11.15
N GLU A 153 -19.78 0.67 -9.89
CA GLU A 153 -20.87 1.51 -9.40
C GLU A 153 -20.58 2.99 -9.63
N ILE A 154 -19.39 3.48 -9.24
CA ILE A 154 -18.98 4.87 -9.47
C ILE A 154 -18.96 5.23 -10.96
N THR A 155 -18.55 4.30 -11.83
CA THR A 155 -18.58 4.50 -13.28
C THR A 155 -20.02 4.70 -13.77
N LEU A 156 -20.95 3.85 -13.35
CA LEU A 156 -22.37 3.91 -13.74
C LEU A 156 -23.10 5.13 -13.13
N GLU A 157 -22.72 5.56 -11.93
CA GLU A 157 -23.21 6.79 -11.30
C GLU A 157 -22.77 8.05 -12.08
N ALA A 158 -21.57 8.04 -12.65
CA ALA A 158 -21.06 9.18 -13.41
C ALA A 158 -21.87 9.42 -14.70
N SER A 159 -22.28 8.34 -15.37
CA SER A 159 -23.26 8.38 -16.47
C SER A 159 -23.85 6.98 -16.69
N PRO A 160 -25.16 6.84 -16.97
CA PRO A 160 -25.73 5.56 -17.40
C PRO A 160 -25.12 5.07 -18.72
N ASP A 161 -24.52 5.98 -19.48
CA ASP A 161 -23.87 5.66 -20.73
C ASP A 161 -22.41 5.23 -20.59
N ALA A 162 -21.76 5.49 -19.46
CA ALA A 162 -20.41 5.04 -19.20
C ALA A 162 -20.34 3.51 -19.05
N TYR A 163 -19.18 2.94 -19.36
CA TYR A 163 -18.95 1.50 -19.21
C TYR A 163 -17.50 1.21 -18.81
N LEU A 164 -17.31 0.02 -18.23
CA LEU A 164 -16.05 -0.49 -17.72
C LEU A 164 -15.72 -1.82 -18.40
N VAL A 165 -14.46 -1.98 -18.80
CA VAL A 165 -13.90 -3.19 -19.37
C VAL A 165 -12.76 -3.66 -18.47
N PRO A 166 -12.80 -4.88 -17.90
CA PRO A 166 -11.67 -5.44 -17.16
C PRO A 166 -10.45 -5.55 -18.11
N ALA A 167 -9.33 -4.96 -17.70
CA ALA A 167 -8.14 -4.83 -18.54
C ALA A 167 -7.22 -6.06 -18.41
N HIS A 168 -6.56 -6.42 -19.51
CA HIS A 168 -5.55 -7.48 -19.62
C HIS A 168 -5.77 -8.65 -18.63
N ILE A 169 -6.89 -9.35 -18.80
CA ILE A 169 -7.51 -10.21 -17.78
C ILE A 169 -6.68 -11.41 -17.29
N TRP A 170 -5.51 -11.68 -17.87
CA TRP A 170 -4.67 -12.83 -17.55
C TRP A 170 -3.33 -12.54 -16.88
N THR A 171 -2.92 -11.27 -16.76
CA THR A 171 -1.59 -10.99 -16.17
C THR A 171 -1.51 -11.58 -14.75
N PRO A 172 -0.42 -12.27 -14.35
CA PRO A 172 -0.44 -13.06 -13.11
C PRO A 172 -0.81 -12.30 -11.83
N TRP A 173 -0.47 -11.00 -11.79
CA TRP A 173 -0.51 -10.17 -10.58
C TRP A 173 -1.56 -9.06 -10.59
N PHE A 174 -1.96 -8.53 -11.74
CA PHE A 174 -2.85 -7.37 -11.86
C PHE A 174 -3.93 -7.65 -12.90
N SER A 175 -4.78 -8.63 -12.63
CA SER A 175 -5.85 -8.98 -13.55
C SER A 175 -6.99 -9.73 -12.88
N ALA A 176 -8.13 -9.74 -13.55
CA ALA A 176 -9.33 -10.39 -13.05
C ALA A 176 -9.19 -11.92 -12.98
N LEU A 177 -8.41 -12.57 -13.86
CA LEU A 177 -8.25 -14.04 -13.92
C LEU A 177 -6.81 -14.52 -13.68
N GLY A 178 -5.91 -13.63 -13.26
CA GLY A 178 -4.50 -13.92 -13.02
C GLY A 178 -4.25 -15.04 -11.99
N SER A 179 -3.13 -15.75 -12.15
CA SER A 179 -2.80 -16.94 -11.35
C SER A 179 -2.45 -16.65 -9.87
N LYS A 180 -2.17 -15.40 -9.49
CA LYS A 180 -1.81 -15.03 -8.11
C LYS A 180 -2.92 -14.27 -7.39
N SER A 181 -3.44 -13.21 -7.99
CA SER A 181 -4.42 -12.30 -7.37
C SER A 181 -5.84 -12.40 -7.96
N GLY A 182 -5.99 -13.09 -9.09
CA GLY A 182 -7.24 -13.16 -9.86
C GLY A 182 -8.30 -14.10 -9.30
N PHE A 183 -9.53 -13.88 -9.74
CA PHE A 183 -10.70 -14.74 -9.56
C PHE A 183 -10.67 -15.91 -10.56
N ASP A 184 -11.63 -16.83 -10.42
CA ASP A 184 -11.82 -17.93 -11.38
C ASP A 184 -12.93 -17.61 -12.40
N ALA A 185 -13.73 -16.57 -12.15
CA ALA A 185 -14.70 -16.00 -13.10
C ALA A 185 -14.73 -14.46 -13.02
N ILE A 186 -15.01 -13.80 -14.16
CA ILE A 186 -15.16 -12.33 -14.23
C ILE A 186 -16.33 -11.86 -13.36
N ALA A 187 -17.43 -12.61 -13.33
CA ALA A 187 -18.61 -12.28 -12.53
C ALA A 187 -18.29 -12.14 -11.03
N ASP A 188 -17.38 -12.95 -10.48
CA ASP A 188 -16.99 -12.90 -9.06
C ASP A 188 -16.25 -11.61 -8.69
N CYS A 189 -15.65 -10.94 -9.68
CA CYS A 189 -14.97 -9.67 -9.50
C CYS A 189 -15.98 -8.54 -9.22
N TYR A 190 -17.11 -8.53 -9.93
CA TYR A 190 -18.09 -7.44 -9.92
C TYR A 190 -19.40 -7.77 -9.18
N ALA A 191 -19.55 -9.01 -8.71
CA ALA A 191 -20.66 -9.47 -7.87
C ALA A 191 -22.04 -9.13 -8.46
N ASP A 192 -22.88 -8.38 -7.72
CA ASP A 192 -24.23 -7.99 -8.10
C ASP A 192 -24.29 -7.14 -9.38
N LEU A 193 -23.18 -6.46 -9.71
CA LEU A 193 -23.08 -5.62 -10.91
C LEU A 193 -22.44 -6.33 -12.11
N ALA A 194 -22.15 -7.64 -12.00
CA ALA A 194 -21.51 -8.41 -13.08
C ALA A 194 -22.26 -8.33 -14.43
N GLY A 195 -23.59 -8.18 -14.41
CA GLY A 195 -24.41 -8.03 -15.62
C GLY A 195 -24.16 -6.75 -16.43
N HIS A 196 -23.43 -5.78 -15.86
CA HIS A 196 -23.03 -4.55 -16.57
C HIS A 196 -21.69 -4.69 -17.32
N ILE A 197 -20.92 -5.76 -17.05
CA ILE A 197 -19.70 -6.06 -17.79
C ILE A 197 -20.08 -6.85 -19.04
N THR A 198 -19.77 -6.28 -20.20
CA THR A 198 -20.14 -6.86 -21.50
C THR A 198 -18.96 -7.15 -22.40
N ALA A 199 -17.79 -6.60 -22.09
CA ALA A 199 -16.55 -6.84 -22.82
C ALA A 199 -15.38 -7.02 -21.84
N VAL A 200 -14.35 -7.71 -22.29
CA VAL A 200 -13.10 -7.94 -21.53
C VAL A 200 -11.91 -7.78 -22.46
N GLU A 201 -10.83 -7.18 -21.95
CA GLU A 201 -9.60 -7.02 -22.71
C GLU A 201 -8.64 -8.19 -22.46
N THR A 202 -8.20 -8.84 -23.53
CA THR A 202 -7.31 -10.00 -23.48
C THR A 202 -5.90 -9.64 -23.03
N GLY A 203 -5.39 -8.51 -23.52
CA GLY A 203 -4.04 -8.00 -23.29
C GLY A 203 -2.93 -8.81 -23.97
N LEU A 204 -1.71 -8.26 -23.93
CA LEU A 204 -0.53 -8.66 -24.74
C LEU A 204 0.06 -10.07 -24.48
N SER A 205 -0.62 -10.95 -23.75
CA SER A 205 -0.13 -12.29 -23.39
C SER A 205 -1.17 -13.38 -23.59
N SER A 206 -2.33 -13.04 -24.14
CA SER A 206 -3.36 -14.00 -24.55
C SER A 206 -4.06 -13.48 -25.80
N ASP A 207 -4.57 -14.39 -26.62
CA ASP A 207 -5.37 -14.03 -27.79
C ASP A 207 -6.78 -14.63 -27.69
N PRO A 208 -7.71 -14.29 -28.59
CA PRO A 208 -9.05 -14.85 -28.56
C PRO A 208 -9.07 -16.37 -28.68
N ALA A 209 -8.13 -17.00 -29.41
CA ALA A 209 -8.06 -18.46 -29.53
C ALA A 209 -7.78 -19.14 -28.17
N MET A 210 -6.88 -18.57 -27.37
CA MET A 210 -6.66 -19.00 -25.98
C MET A 210 -7.91 -18.82 -25.11
N ASN A 211 -8.55 -17.66 -25.22
CA ASN A 211 -9.71 -17.28 -24.40
C ASN A 211 -10.96 -18.11 -24.72
N HIS A 212 -11.19 -18.46 -25.98
CA HIS A 212 -12.29 -19.32 -26.44
C HIS A 212 -12.31 -20.70 -25.77
N ARG A 213 -11.19 -21.13 -25.19
CA ARG A 213 -11.09 -22.39 -24.45
C ARG A 213 -11.79 -22.36 -23.09
N VAL A 214 -12.19 -21.18 -22.62
CA VAL A 214 -12.82 -20.93 -21.32
C VAL A 214 -14.26 -20.48 -21.55
N SER A 215 -15.23 -21.40 -21.46
CA SER A 215 -16.63 -21.10 -21.84
C SER A 215 -17.29 -20.00 -21.03
N SER A 216 -16.82 -19.71 -19.81
CA SER A 216 -17.32 -18.60 -18.99
C SER A 216 -17.03 -17.23 -19.62
N LEU A 217 -16.13 -17.15 -20.60
CA LEU A 217 -15.83 -15.93 -21.34
C LEU A 217 -16.75 -15.68 -22.54
N ASP A 218 -17.54 -16.67 -22.97
CA ASP A 218 -18.47 -16.53 -24.10
C ASP A 218 -19.54 -15.45 -23.88
N ALA A 219 -19.80 -15.08 -22.62
CA ALA A 219 -20.74 -14.01 -22.28
C ALA A 219 -20.19 -12.61 -22.55
N TYR A 220 -18.91 -12.47 -22.87
CA TYR A 220 -18.23 -11.19 -23.03
C TYR A 220 -17.64 -11.03 -24.43
N THR A 221 -17.72 -9.82 -24.98
CA THR A 221 -16.99 -9.46 -26.19
C THR A 221 -15.49 -9.35 -25.89
N LEU A 222 -14.67 -10.14 -26.56
CA LEU A 222 -13.22 -10.07 -26.43
C LEU A 222 -12.69 -8.87 -27.22
N VAL A 223 -12.02 -7.94 -26.54
CA VAL A 223 -11.37 -6.78 -27.17
C VAL A 223 -9.86 -6.83 -26.97
N SER A 224 -9.15 -6.17 -27.86
CA SER A 224 -7.69 -6.11 -27.86
C SER A 224 -7.22 -4.69 -28.18
N ASN A 225 -6.27 -4.18 -27.40
CA ASN A 225 -5.76 -2.83 -27.51
C ASN A 225 -4.29 -2.79 -27.07
N SER A 226 -3.59 -1.74 -27.47
CA SER A 226 -2.13 -1.74 -27.40
C SER A 226 -1.54 -1.61 -26.00
N ASP A 227 -2.26 -1.10 -25.00
CA ASP A 227 -1.67 -0.63 -23.72
C ASP A 227 -0.43 0.26 -24.01
N ALA A 228 -0.62 1.28 -24.85
CA ALA A 228 0.51 2.05 -25.38
C ALA A 228 1.15 2.97 -24.32
N HIS A 229 2.40 2.66 -23.94
CA HIS A 229 3.27 3.55 -23.14
C HIS A 229 4.16 4.46 -24.00
N SER A 230 4.10 4.35 -25.33
CA SER A 230 4.76 5.28 -26.26
C SER A 230 4.01 5.35 -27.59
N PRO A 231 4.12 6.47 -28.35
CA PRO A 231 3.37 6.61 -29.61
C PRO A 231 3.69 5.53 -30.66
N GLN A 232 4.91 5.01 -30.65
CA GLN A 232 5.33 3.93 -31.57
C GLN A 232 4.63 2.60 -31.29
N ALA A 233 4.16 2.38 -30.05
CA ALA A 233 3.52 1.15 -29.61
C ALA A 233 2.03 1.06 -30.02
N LEU A 234 1.44 2.17 -30.51
CA LEU A 234 0.07 2.20 -30.99
C LEU A 234 -0.16 1.16 -32.09
N ALA A 235 -1.35 0.54 -32.06
CA ALA A 235 -1.80 -0.51 -32.97
C ALA A 235 -0.91 -1.77 -33.04
N ARG A 236 -0.07 -2.03 -32.02
CA ARG A 236 0.50 -3.39 -31.84
C ARG A 236 -0.60 -4.41 -31.51
N GLU A 237 -1.67 -3.95 -30.88
CA GLU A 237 -2.95 -4.60 -30.69
C GLU A 237 -4.05 -3.57 -30.91
N ALA A 238 -5.19 -3.98 -31.46
CA ALA A 238 -6.30 -3.08 -31.76
C ALA A 238 -7.61 -3.84 -32.02
N THR A 239 -8.74 -3.15 -31.88
CA THR A 239 -10.07 -3.70 -32.17
C THR A 239 -10.63 -3.10 -33.47
N ARG A 240 -11.24 -3.93 -34.34
CA ARG A 240 -11.79 -3.51 -35.63
C ARG A 240 -13.31 -3.47 -35.59
N PHE A 241 -13.88 -2.41 -36.16
CA PHE A 241 -15.31 -2.14 -36.16
C PHE A 241 -15.84 -1.95 -37.58
N ASP A 242 -17.07 -2.39 -37.81
CA ASP A 242 -17.88 -2.19 -39.01
C ASP A 242 -19.22 -1.50 -38.66
N CYS A 243 -19.21 -0.66 -37.63
CA CYS A 243 -20.32 0.22 -37.26
C CYS A 243 -20.03 1.69 -37.63
N PRO A 244 -21.01 2.60 -37.49
CA PRO A 244 -20.73 4.03 -37.56
C PRO A 244 -19.65 4.45 -36.54
N LEU A 245 -18.82 5.43 -36.92
CA LEU A 245 -17.76 5.97 -36.07
C LEU A 245 -18.36 6.89 -34.99
N ASP A 246 -18.96 6.30 -33.95
CA ASP A 246 -19.55 7.01 -32.83
C ASP A 246 -19.43 6.20 -31.52
N TYR A 247 -19.50 6.88 -30.36
CA TYR A 247 -19.32 6.25 -29.05
C TYR A 247 -20.38 5.18 -28.76
N TYR A 248 -21.63 5.43 -29.11
CA TYR A 248 -22.77 4.58 -28.76
C TYR A 248 -22.83 3.33 -29.62
N ALA A 249 -22.43 3.41 -30.89
CA ALA A 249 -22.27 2.29 -31.79
C ALA A 249 -21.12 1.38 -31.36
N VAL A 250 -20.00 1.95 -30.90
CA VAL A 250 -18.90 1.17 -30.28
C VAL A 250 -19.42 0.48 -29.02
N LYS A 251 -20.05 1.21 -28.09
CA LYS A 251 -20.63 0.63 -26.88
C LYS A 251 -21.59 -0.52 -27.19
N ASN A 252 -22.49 -0.34 -28.17
CA ASN A 252 -23.43 -1.38 -28.58
C ASN A 252 -22.73 -2.61 -29.17
N ALA A 253 -21.69 -2.41 -29.98
CA ALA A 253 -20.90 -3.51 -30.52
C ALA A 253 -20.18 -4.30 -29.41
N LEU A 254 -19.62 -3.59 -28.42
CA LEU A 254 -19.00 -4.20 -27.25
C LEU A 254 -20.02 -4.90 -26.33
N ALA A 255 -21.27 -4.43 -26.32
CA ALA A 255 -22.38 -5.05 -25.61
C ALA A 255 -22.93 -6.34 -26.27
N GLY A 256 -22.26 -6.86 -27.32
CA GLY A 256 -22.68 -8.05 -28.07
C GLY A 256 -23.60 -7.74 -29.27
N GLY A 257 -23.86 -6.46 -29.56
CA GLY A 257 -24.56 -6.02 -30.75
C GLY A 257 -23.74 -6.17 -32.04
N PRO A 258 -24.35 -5.91 -33.21
CA PRO A 258 -23.61 -5.84 -34.47
C PRO A 258 -22.66 -4.64 -34.46
N GLY A 259 -21.52 -4.74 -35.17
CA GLY A 259 -20.58 -3.62 -35.32
C GLY A 259 -19.11 -3.93 -35.04
N MET A 260 -18.80 -5.12 -34.51
CA MET A 260 -17.42 -5.57 -34.32
C MET A 260 -17.01 -6.55 -35.42
N ALA A 261 -15.94 -6.18 -36.15
CA ALA A 261 -15.39 -6.91 -37.29
C ALA A 261 -14.29 -7.91 -36.91
N GLY A 262 -13.60 -7.71 -35.78
CA GLY A 262 -12.53 -8.60 -35.31
C GLY A 262 -11.48 -7.88 -34.48
N THR A 263 -10.38 -8.57 -34.15
CA THR A 263 -9.23 -8.00 -33.44
C THR A 263 -7.93 -8.15 -34.23
N ILE A 264 -7.01 -7.23 -33.97
CA ILE A 264 -5.61 -7.28 -34.37
C ILE A 264 -4.84 -7.62 -33.11
N GLU A 265 -4.15 -8.76 -33.13
CA GLU A 265 -3.44 -9.29 -31.98
C GLU A 265 -1.94 -9.25 -32.21
N PHE A 266 -1.22 -9.06 -31.13
CA PHE A 266 0.17 -9.43 -31.04
C PHE A 266 0.25 -10.95 -30.89
N PHE A 267 1.37 -11.58 -31.28
CA PHE A 267 1.55 -13.00 -30.98
C PHE A 267 1.68 -13.17 -29.47
N PRO A 268 0.81 -13.94 -28.79
CA PRO A 268 0.83 -14.04 -27.34
C PRO A 268 2.15 -14.61 -26.81
N GLU A 269 2.87 -15.40 -27.62
CA GLU A 269 4.19 -15.93 -27.33
C GLU A 269 5.26 -14.84 -27.15
N GLU A 270 5.13 -13.69 -27.80
CA GLU A 270 6.04 -12.55 -27.55
C GLU A 270 5.83 -11.96 -26.15
N GLY A 271 4.67 -12.21 -25.53
CA GLY A 271 4.35 -11.78 -24.18
C GLY A 271 5.36 -12.28 -23.13
N LYS A 272 5.70 -11.42 -22.17
CA LYS A 272 6.73 -11.67 -21.14
C LYS A 272 6.49 -12.89 -20.24
N TYR A 273 5.24 -13.32 -20.14
CA TYR A 273 4.79 -14.33 -19.19
C TYR A 273 3.94 -15.38 -19.90
N HIS A 274 4.19 -15.64 -21.18
CA HIS A 274 3.41 -16.60 -21.94
C HIS A 274 3.63 -18.03 -21.42
N GLY A 275 4.89 -18.50 -21.46
CA GLY A 275 5.30 -19.82 -21.00
C GLY A 275 5.65 -19.88 -19.51
N ASP A 276 5.69 -21.10 -18.98
CA ASP A 276 6.19 -21.35 -17.63
C ASP A 276 7.72 -21.30 -17.64
N GLY A 277 8.34 -20.73 -16.61
CA GLY A 277 9.79 -20.77 -16.61
C GLY A 277 10.52 -20.18 -15.43
N HIS A 278 11.84 -20.30 -15.51
CA HIS A 278 12.80 -19.81 -14.52
C HIS A 278 13.98 -19.17 -15.25
N ARG A 279 13.95 -17.84 -15.31
CA ARG A 279 14.89 -17.03 -16.10
C ARG A 279 16.35 -17.33 -15.78
N ASP A 280 16.71 -17.34 -14.51
CA ASP A 280 18.11 -17.52 -14.08
C ASP A 280 18.69 -18.88 -14.51
N CYS A 281 17.85 -19.85 -14.85
CA CYS A 281 18.25 -21.17 -15.33
C CYS A 281 18.01 -21.37 -16.83
N GLY A 282 17.43 -20.39 -17.53
CA GLY A 282 17.07 -20.50 -18.95
C GLY A 282 15.98 -21.54 -19.24
N VAL A 283 15.15 -21.86 -18.24
CA VAL A 283 14.08 -22.86 -18.40
C VAL A 283 12.82 -22.17 -18.90
N ASN A 284 12.38 -22.54 -20.10
CA ASN A 284 11.17 -22.06 -20.76
C ASN A 284 10.38 -23.27 -21.25
N TRP A 285 9.28 -23.58 -20.57
CA TRP A 285 8.56 -24.83 -20.69
C TRP A 285 7.08 -24.61 -20.99
N THR A 286 6.52 -25.62 -21.65
CA THR A 286 5.06 -25.76 -21.79
C THR A 286 4.44 -26.12 -20.44
N PRO A 287 3.15 -25.79 -20.22
CA PRO A 287 2.46 -26.15 -18.98
C PRO A 287 2.47 -27.67 -18.69
N ALA A 288 2.45 -28.51 -19.72
CA ALA A 288 2.55 -29.96 -19.57
C ALA A 288 3.88 -30.38 -18.94
N GLN A 289 5.00 -29.83 -19.44
CA GLN A 289 6.34 -30.09 -18.90
C GLN A 289 6.47 -29.64 -17.45
N SER A 290 5.93 -28.46 -17.10
CA SER A 290 5.92 -27.98 -15.71
C SER A 290 5.11 -28.86 -14.77
N ARG A 291 3.96 -29.40 -15.23
CA ARG A 291 3.12 -30.30 -14.42
C ARG A 291 3.83 -31.63 -14.12
N GLU A 292 4.55 -32.18 -15.09
CA GLU A 292 5.31 -33.42 -14.92
C GLU A 292 6.39 -33.33 -13.83
N THR A 293 6.95 -32.13 -13.59
CA THR A 293 7.95 -31.89 -12.55
C THR A 293 7.40 -31.30 -11.25
N GLY A 294 6.06 -31.24 -11.10
CA GLY A 294 5.41 -30.65 -9.92
C GLY A 294 5.61 -29.14 -9.80
N GLY A 295 5.89 -28.43 -10.91
CA GLY A 295 6.09 -26.99 -10.95
C GLY A 295 7.47 -26.53 -10.45
N LEU A 296 8.44 -27.44 -10.37
CA LEU A 296 9.81 -27.15 -9.93
C LEU A 296 10.78 -27.11 -11.11
N CYS A 297 11.74 -26.18 -11.04
CA CYS A 297 12.82 -26.04 -12.01
C CYS A 297 13.76 -27.25 -11.96
N PRO A 298 14.09 -27.89 -13.09
CA PRO A 298 14.95 -29.08 -13.12
C PRO A 298 16.42 -28.77 -12.81
N VAL A 299 16.82 -27.49 -12.87
CA VAL A 299 18.21 -27.06 -12.67
C VAL A 299 18.47 -26.68 -11.21
N CYS A 300 17.53 -25.99 -10.57
CA CYS A 300 17.72 -25.41 -9.24
C CYS A 300 16.68 -25.84 -8.20
N GLU A 301 15.71 -26.66 -8.58
CA GLU A 301 14.61 -27.18 -7.74
C GLU A 301 13.72 -26.11 -7.10
N ARG A 302 13.82 -24.84 -7.55
CA ARG A 302 12.94 -23.76 -7.11
C ARG A 302 11.63 -23.76 -7.91
N PRO A 303 10.53 -23.22 -7.35
CA PRO A 303 9.27 -23.07 -8.09
C PRO A 303 9.43 -22.27 -9.38
N LEU A 304 8.80 -22.73 -10.46
CA LEU A 304 8.69 -22.02 -11.73
C LEU A 304 7.72 -20.84 -11.62
N THR A 305 7.98 -19.76 -12.37
CA THR A 305 6.97 -18.73 -12.61
C THR A 305 5.94 -19.31 -13.59
N ILE A 306 4.71 -19.47 -13.13
CA ILE A 306 3.59 -19.98 -13.93
C ILE A 306 3.11 -18.88 -14.90
N GLY A 307 3.15 -19.19 -16.19
CA GLY A 307 2.76 -18.32 -17.29
C GLY A 307 1.25 -18.24 -17.49
N VAL A 308 0.85 -17.35 -18.40
CA VAL A 308 -0.54 -17.11 -18.80
C VAL A 308 -1.14 -18.38 -19.42
N LEU A 309 -0.39 -19.08 -20.26
CA LEU A 309 -0.88 -20.30 -20.92
C LEU A 309 -1.29 -21.37 -19.90
N ALA A 310 -0.51 -21.57 -18.84
CA ALA A 310 -0.83 -22.51 -17.78
C ALA A 310 -2.09 -22.11 -16.98
N ARG A 311 -2.30 -20.80 -16.76
CA ARG A 311 -3.51 -20.31 -16.07
C ARG A 311 -4.75 -20.44 -16.95
N VAL A 312 -4.65 -20.15 -18.25
CA VAL A 312 -5.73 -20.39 -19.22
C VAL A 312 -6.08 -21.87 -19.24
N GLU A 313 -5.09 -22.76 -19.35
CA GLU A 313 -5.31 -24.22 -19.30
C GLU A 313 -6.00 -24.69 -18.02
N ALA A 314 -5.70 -24.08 -16.87
CA ALA A 314 -6.32 -24.43 -15.61
C ALA A 314 -7.81 -24.07 -15.54
N LEU A 315 -8.24 -23.03 -16.26
CA LEU A 315 -9.65 -22.60 -16.34
C LEU A 315 -10.36 -23.12 -17.61
N ALA A 316 -9.62 -23.62 -18.59
CA ALA A 316 -10.15 -24.08 -19.86
C ALA A 316 -11.00 -25.35 -19.68
N ASP A 317 -12.18 -25.33 -20.28
CA ASP A 317 -13.12 -26.45 -20.34
C ASP A 317 -13.33 -26.97 -21.78
N ARG A 318 -12.68 -26.34 -22.77
CA ARG A 318 -12.64 -26.80 -24.17
C ARG A 318 -11.22 -27.14 -24.61
N ALA A 319 -11.14 -28.09 -25.54
CA ALA A 319 -9.91 -28.42 -26.24
C ALA A 319 -9.44 -27.25 -27.12
N GLU A 320 -8.14 -27.21 -27.38
CA GLU A 320 -7.53 -26.22 -28.26
C GLU A 320 -8.11 -26.31 -29.69
N GLY A 321 -8.33 -25.16 -30.33
CA GLY A 321 -8.89 -25.07 -31.69
C GLY A 321 -10.42 -25.11 -31.78
N LEU A 322 -11.14 -25.31 -30.68
CA LEU A 322 -12.61 -25.20 -30.64
C LEU A 322 -13.02 -23.74 -30.40
N ALA A 323 -13.47 -23.05 -31.45
CA ALA A 323 -14.01 -21.70 -31.36
C ALA A 323 -15.54 -21.70 -31.22
N PRO A 324 -16.14 -20.76 -30.44
CA PRO A 324 -17.58 -20.54 -30.42
C PRO A 324 -18.13 -20.18 -31.80
N ALA A 325 -19.40 -20.50 -32.06
CA ALA A 325 -20.05 -20.19 -33.34
C ALA A 325 -20.09 -18.68 -33.68
N HIS A 326 -19.97 -17.83 -32.66
CA HIS A 326 -19.97 -16.37 -32.77
C HIS A 326 -18.55 -15.75 -32.72
N ALA A 327 -17.50 -16.57 -32.78
CA ALA A 327 -16.12 -16.11 -32.74
C ALA A 327 -15.82 -15.12 -33.88
N LYS A 328 -15.17 -14.00 -33.52
CA LYS A 328 -14.79 -12.97 -34.48
C LYS A 328 -13.43 -13.28 -35.12
N PRO A 329 -13.19 -12.80 -36.35
CA PRO A 329 -11.88 -12.92 -36.99
C PRO A 329 -10.76 -12.31 -36.14
N VAL A 330 -9.61 -12.97 -36.13
CA VAL A 330 -8.39 -12.55 -35.44
C VAL A 330 -7.28 -12.40 -36.48
N THR A 331 -6.50 -11.32 -36.39
CA THR A 331 -5.34 -11.10 -37.26
C THR A 331 -4.10 -10.88 -36.40
N HIS A 332 -3.16 -11.82 -36.41
CA HIS A 332 -1.87 -11.65 -35.72
C HIS A 332 -0.89 -10.84 -36.56
N LEU A 333 -0.21 -9.86 -35.96
CA LEU A 333 0.75 -9.00 -36.65
C LEU A 333 2.09 -8.90 -35.93
N VAL A 334 3.15 -8.74 -36.73
CA VAL A 334 4.46 -8.21 -36.30
C VAL A 334 4.55 -6.78 -36.83
N GLN A 335 4.95 -5.82 -35.99
CA GLN A 335 5.00 -4.41 -36.41
C GLN A 335 6.00 -4.20 -37.56
N LEU A 336 5.66 -3.31 -38.51
CA LEU A 336 6.47 -3.07 -39.70
C LEU A 336 7.96 -2.73 -39.41
N PRO A 337 8.30 -1.91 -38.39
CA PRO A 337 9.70 -1.68 -38.03
C PRO A 337 10.45 -2.94 -37.56
N GLU A 338 9.78 -3.90 -36.92
CA GLU A 338 10.40 -5.18 -36.52
C GLU A 338 10.72 -6.03 -37.74
N ILE A 339 9.80 -6.12 -38.70
CA ILE A 339 10.01 -6.84 -39.97
C ILE A 339 11.18 -6.23 -40.75
N VAL A 340 11.21 -4.90 -40.87
CA VAL A 340 12.29 -4.22 -41.59
C VAL A 340 13.62 -4.37 -40.84
N GLY A 341 13.61 -4.32 -39.50
CA GLY A 341 14.79 -4.58 -38.69
C GLY A 341 15.35 -5.99 -38.88
N GLU A 342 14.48 -7.00 -38.92
CA GLU A 342 14.84 -8.39 -39.19
C GLU A 342 15.52 -8.53 -40.56
N ILE A 343 14.90 -8.00 -41.63
CA ILE A 343 15.44 -8.04 -43.00
C ILE A 343 16.82 -7.37 -43.09
N GLU A 344 17.00 -6.24 -42.42
CA GLU A 344 18.23 -5.44 -42.45
C GLU A 344 19.31 -5.95 -41.47
N GLY A 345 18.97 -6.91 -40.60
CA GLY A 345 19.88 -7.41 -39.56
C GLY A 345 20.24 -6.35 -38.50
N VAL A 346 19.40 -5.33 -38.30
CA VAL A 346 19.61 -4.24 -37.34
C VAL A 346 18.39 -4.06 -36.43
N GLY A 347 18.56 -3.36 -35.32
CA GLY A 347 17.45 -3.11 -34.40
C GLY A 347 16.31 -2.27 -35.04
N PRO A 348 15.04 -2.50 -34.63
CA PRO A 348 13.85 -1.83 -35.17
C PRO A 348 13.82 -0.31 -34.92
N LYS A 349 14.62 0.18 -33.96
CA LYS A 349 14.70 1.59 -33.56
C LYS A 349 15.84 2.35 -34.24
N THR A 350 16.50 1.77 -35.24
CA THR A 350 17.61 2.41 -35.93
C THR A 350 17.12 3.43 -36.97
N ARG A 351 17.95 4.45 -37.26
CA ARG A 351 17.66 5.45 -38.31
C ARG A 351 17.48 4.82 -39.69
N THR A 352 18.18 3.72 -39.96
CA THR A 352 18.05 2.95 -41.20
C THR A 352 16.63 2.39 -41.35
N VAL A 353 16.14 1.70 -40.32
CA VAL A 353 14.77 1.15 -40.29
C VAL A 353 13.75 2.28 -40.37
N GLU A 354 13.91 3.34 -39.59
CA GLU A 354 13.01 4.49 -39.61
C GLU A 354 12.90 5.12 -41.00
N GLY A 355 14.03 5.34 -41.69
CA GLY A 355 14.06 5.87 -43.05
C GLY A 355 13.35 4.96 -44.04
N ARG A 356 13.57 3.63 -43.97
CA ARG A 356 12.92 2.66 -44.86
C ARG A 356 11.43 2.55 -44.59
N VAL A 357 10.99 2.52 -43.33
CA VAL A 357 9.57 2.53 -42.96
C VAL A 357 8.90 3.82 -43.43
N ASN A 358 9.55 4.99 -43.27
CA ASN A 358 9.00 6.27 -43.75
C ASN A 358 8.81 6.27 -45.28
N ALA A 359 9.75 5.69 -46.04
CA ALA A 359 9.62 5.56 -47.49
C ALA A 359 8.46 4.62 -47.89
N LEU A 360 8.32 3.48 -47.21
CA LEU A 360 7.22 2.54 -47.43
C LEU A 360 5.87 3.18 -47.13
N VAL A 361 5.75 3.88 -46.00
CA VAL A 361 4.51 4.54 -45.60
C VAL A 361 4.14 5.67 -46.57
N ALA A 362 5.13 6.44 -47.02
CA ALA A 362 4.90 7.49 -48.01
C ALA A 362 4.43 6.93 -49.36
N ALA A 363 4.97 5.79 -49.77
CA ALA A 363 4.66 5.16 -51.05
C ALA A 363 3.36 4.36 -51.03
N LEU A 364 3.09 3.57 -49.98
CA LEU A 364 2.06 2.53 -49.95
C LEU A 364 0.86 2.85 -49.05
N GLY A 365 0.99 3.79 -48.10
CA GLY A 365 -0.08 4.13 -47.15
C GLY A 365 0.26 3.76 -45.70
N SER A 366 -0.74 3.60 -44.85
CA SER A 366 -0.54 3.41 -43.40
C SER A 366 0.09 2.06 -43.08
N GLU A 367 0.76 1.95 -41.92
CA GLU A 367 1.45 0.71 -41.52
C GLU A 367 0.49 -0.49 -41.47
N LEU A 368 -0.69 -0.34 -40.88
CA LEU A 368 -1.69 -1.42 -40.83
C LEU A 368 -2.18 -1.81 -42.23
N SER A 369 -2.41 -0.85 -43.12
CA SER A 369 -2.86 -1.15 -44.49
C SER A 369 -1.77 -1.91 -45.27
N ILE A 370 -0.50 -1.54 -45.11
CA ILE A 370 0.63 -2.29 -45.69
C ILE A 370 0.63 -3.74 -45.18
N LEU A 371 0.48 -3.95 -43.88
CA LEU A 371 0.55 -5.28 -43.28
C LEU A 371 -0.67 -6.15 -43.60
N THR A 372 -1.86 -5.57 -43.79
CA THR A 372 -3.12 -6.33 -43.87
C THR A 372 -3.83 -6.28 -45.23
N GLU A 373 -3.78 -5.16 -45.95
CA GLU A 373 -4.64 -4.90 -47.11
C GLU A 373 -3.85 -4.82 -48.43
N VAL A 374 -2.73 -4.10 -48.46
CA VAL A 374 -1.97 -3.84 -49.69
C VAL A 374 -1.54 -5.16 -50.34
N PRO A 375 -1.70 -5.34 -51.66
CA PRO A 375 -1.28 -6.57 -52.33
C PRO A 375 0.22 -6.84 -52.17
N VAL A 376 0.58 -8.10 -51.89
CA VAL A 376 1.99 -8.51 -51.68
C VAL A 376 2.90 -8.12 -52.86
N ALA A 377 2.39 -8.20 -54.09
CA ALA A 377 3.14 -7.82 -55.29
C ALA A 377 3.50 -6.31 -55.32
N GLU A 378 2.63 -5.45 -54.80
CA GLU A 378 2.89 -4.00 -54.70
C GLU A 378 3.91 -3.71 -53.60
N ILE A 379 3.81 -4.42 -52.47
CA ILE A 379 4.78 -4.34 -51.37
C ILE A 379 6.16 -4.78 -51.84
N ALA A 380 6.26 -5.88 -52.60
CA ALA A 380 7.50 -6.38 -53.16
C ALA A 380 8.12 -5.38 -54.16
N ALA A 381 7.30 -4.77 -55.02
CA ALA A 381 7.76 -3.80 -56.01
C ALA A 381 8.39 -2.54 -55.38
N VAL A 382 7.86 -2.07 -54.24
CA VAL A 382 8.35 -0.85 -53.56
C VAL A 382 9.41 -1.17 -52.49
N GLY A 383 9.18 -2.22 -51.70
CA GLY A 383 9.97 -2.57 -50.52
C GLY A 383 10.96 -3.71 -50.72
N GLY A 384 10.99 -4.35 -51.90
CA GLY A 384 11.83 -5.49 -52.24
C GLY A 384 11.17 -6.85 -51.95
N GLU A 385 11.63 -7.89 -52.65
CA GLU A 385 11.09 -9.25 -52.59
C GLU A 385 11.03 -9.82 -51.16
N LEU A 386 12.07 -9.59 -50.34
CA LEU A 386 12.11 -10.05 -48.95
C LEU A 386 10.98 -9.45 -48.10
N LEU A 387 10.62 -8.17 -48.31
CA LEU A 387 9.52 -7.55 -47.58
C LEU A 387 8.16 -8.11 -48.02
N GLY A 388 7.98 -8.35 -49.34
CA GLY A 388 6.78 -9.01 -49.86
C GLY A 388 6.61 -10.41 -49.27
N GLU A 389 7.69 -11.19 -49.24
CA GLU A 389 7.69 -12.53 -48.65
C GLU A 389 7.42 -12.50 -47.15
N SER A 390 8.02 -11.56 -46.39
CA SER A 390 7.72 -11.32 -44.98
C SER A 390 6.23 -11.12 -44.73
N VAL A 391 5.59 -10.23 -45.49
CA VAL A 391 4.15 -9.95 -45.31
C VAL A 391 3.31 -11.15 -45.72
N ARG A 392 3.70 -11.91 -46.75
CA ARG A 392 3.03 -13.16 -47.14
C ARG A 392 3.10 -14.21 -46.03
N ARG A 393 4.27 -14.40 -45.42
CA ARG A 393 4.49 -15.33 -44.29
C ARG A 393 3.66 -14.92 -43.08
N LEU A 394 3.68 -13.63 -42.74
CA LEU A 394 2.88 -13.07 -41.66
C LEU A 394 1.38 -13.33 -41.86
N ARG A 395 0.84 -12.98 -43.04
CA ARG A 395 -0.59 -13.17 -43.38
C ARG A 395 -1.03 -14.63 -43.43
N THR A 396 -0.10 -15.56 -43.64
CA THR A 396 -0.37 -17.01 -43.66
C THR A 396 -0.06 -17.68 -42.32
N GLY A 397 0.43 -16.94 -41.32
CA GLY A 397 0.79 -17.47 -40.00
C GLY A 397 2.07 -18.30 -39.98
N ALA A 398 2.86 -18.28 -41.06
CA ALA A 398 4.12 -19.01 -41.20
C ALA A 398 5.26 -18.27 -40.48
N VAL A 399 5.22 -18.26 -39.14
CA VAL A 399 6.19 -17.57 -38.27
C VAL A 399 6.86 -18.53 -37.29
N HIS A 400 8.10 -18.24 -36.94
CA HIS A 400 8.85 -18.97 -35.91
C HIS A 400 8.62 -18.32 -34.55
N ARG A 401 8.23 -19.12 -33.55
CA ARG A 401 7.83 -18.62 -32.23
C ARG A 401 8.74 -19.14 -31.14
N VAL A 402 9.34 -18.22 -30.39
CA VAL A 402 10.03 -18.51 -29.14
C VAL A 402 9.27 -17.81 -28.03
N PRO A 403 8.56 -18.55 -27.14
CA PRO A 403 7.71 -17.92 -26.14
C PRO A 403 8.53 -17.17 -25.09
N GLY A 404 8.00 -16.05 -24.61
CA GLY A 404 8.51 -15.33 -23.45
C GLY A 404 8.13 -16.04 -22.16
N TYR A 405 8.96 -15.88 -21.14
CA TYR A 405 8.81 -16.54 -19.85
C TYR A 405 9.46 -15.72 -18.75
N ASP A 406 8.92 -15.82 -17.53
CA ASP A 406 9.47 -15.20 -16.31
C ASP A 406 9.93 -13.73 -16.48
N GLY A 407 9.19 -12.93 -17.26
CA GLY A 407 9.42 -11.51 -17.48
C GLY A 407 10.32 -11.17 -18.68
N GLU A 408 10.78 -12.15 -19.45
CA GLU A 408 11.50 -11.98 -20.72
C GLU A 408 10.52 -12.01 -21.89
N TYR A 409 10.62 -11.06 -22.81
CA TYR A 409 9.81 -11.08 -24.04
C TYR A 409 10.20 -12.29 -24.91
N GLY A 410 9.19 -12.90 -25.52
CA GLY A 410 9.41 -13.86 -26.58
C GLY A 410 9.91 -13.20 -27.86
N VAL A 411 10.21 -14.02 -28.86
CA VAL A 411 10.69 -13.55 -30.16
C VAL A 411 9.90 -14.25 -31.25
N ILE A 412 9.30 -13.46 -32.13
CA ILE A 412 8.71 -13.93 -33.38
C ILE A 412 9.64 -13.55 -34.52
N ARG A 413 9.92 -14.52 -35.40
CA ARG A 413 10.76 -14.33 -36.59
C ARG A 413 10.02 -14.79 -37.83
N LEU A 414 10.21 -14.05 -38.91
CA LEU A 414 9.66 -14.41 -40.22
C LEU A 414 10.62 -15.30 -41.01
N PHE A 415 11.91 -15.26 -40.69
CA PHE A 415 12.94 -16.06 -41.33
C PHE A 415 13.80 -16.82 -40.31
N GLU A 416 14.30 -17.98 -40.73
CA GLU A 416 15.37 -18.65 -39.99
C GLU A 416 16.70 -17.86 -40.13
N PRO A 417 17.61 -17.90 -39.13
CA PRO A 417 18.86 -17.12 -39.14
C PRO A 417 19.78 -17.35 -40.35
N ASP A 418 19.62 -18.48 -41.03
CA ASP A 418 20.42 -18.86 -42.21
C ASP A 418 19.77 -18.42 -43.54
N GLU A 419 18.46 -18.08 -43.55
CA GLU A 419 17.72 -17.65 -44.76
C GLU A 419 18.05 -16.21 -45.19
N LEU A 420 18.42 -15.34 -44.25
CA LEU A 420 18.75 -13.92 -44.50
C LEU A 420 20.23 -13.70 -44.83
N ARG A 421 21.07 -14.76 -44.83
CA ARG A 421 22.46 -14.64 -45.27
C ARG A 421 22.49 -14.56 -46.80
N PRO A 422 23.27 -13.65 -47.40
CA PRO A 422 23.45 -13.65 -48.85
C PRO A 422 23.99 -15.01 -49.28
N HIS A 423 23.24 -15.76 -50.08
CA HIS A 423 23.84 -16.81 -50.88
C HIS A 423 24.94 -16.17 -51.72
N SER A 424 26.16 -16.69 -51.54
CA SER A 424 27.36 -16.26 -52.23
C SER A 424 27.07 -16.00 -53.70
N THR A 425 27.28 -14.76 -54.13
CA THR A 425 27.54 -14.46 -55.53
C THR A 425 28.65 -15.39 -56.01
N ALA A 426 28.33 -16.18 -57.03
CA ALA A 426 29.32 -16.88 -57.83
C ALA A 426 30.41 -15.89 -58.30
N ASP A 427 31.65 -16.35 -58.22
CA ASP A 427 32.82 -15.90 -58.98
C ASP A 427 33.11 -14.39 -59.06
N THR A 428 33.81 -13.86 -58.05
CA THR A 428 34.79 -12.78 -58.30
C THR A 428 36.08 -13.01 -57.51
N LEU A 429 37.14 -13.20 -58.27
CA LEU A 429 38.52 -13.53 -57.93
C LEU A 429 39.30 -12.29 -57.46
N PHE A 430 39.11 -11.78 -56.23
CA PHE A 430 40.10 -10.90 -55.58
C PHE A 430 39.96 -10.95 -54.05
N ASP A 431 40.95 -11.56 -53.40
CA ASP A 431 41.13 -11.57 -51.93
C ASP A 431 41.57 -10.18 -51.43
N LEU A 432 40.81 -9.62 -50.49
CA LEU A 432 41.30 -8.63 -49.52
C LEU A 432 40.87 -9.08 -48.12
N PRO A 433 41.77 -9.05 -47.12
CA PRO A 433 41.52 -9.69 -45.84
C PRO A 433 40.49 -8.91 -45.01
N ALA A 434 39.40 -9.59 -44.64
CA ALA A 434 38.41 -9.07 -43.72
C ALA A 434 38.98 -8.90 -42.31
N VAL A 435 38.69 -7.76 -41.69
CA VAL A 435 38.96 -7.47 -40.27
C VAL A 435 38.10 -8.41 -39.41
N PRO A 436 38.67 -9.11 -38.40
CA PRO A 436 37.90 -10.07 -37.61
C PRO A 436 36.90 -9.39 -36.69
N VAL A 437 35.61 -9.69 -36.88
CA VAL A 437 34.54 -9.38 -35.92
C VAL A 437 34.60 -10.40 -34.78
N PRO A 438 34.48 -10.01 -33.50
CA PRO A 438 34.60 -10.94 -32.38
C PRO A 438 33.42 -11.92 -32.35
N ALA A 439 33.72 -13.21 -32.28
CA ALA A 439 32.74 -14.27 -32.15
C ALA A 439 31.95 -14.18 -30.81
N PRO A 440 30.65 -14.56 -30.80
CA PRO A 440 29.89 -14.69 -29.57
C PRO A 440 30.51 -15.77 -28.66
N ARG A 441 30.64 -15.45 -27.37
CA ARG A 441 31.21 -16.34 -26.34
C ARG A 441 30.35 -17.59 -26.18
N LYS A 442 30.96 -18.76 -26.36
CA LYS A 442 30.37 -20.06 -26.00
C LYS A 442 30.06 -20.11 -24.49
N PRO A 443 28.94 -20.74 -24.07
CA PRO A 443 28.68 -21.01 -22.67
C PRO A 443 29.75 -21.96 -22.09
N LYS A 444 30.25 -21.63 -20.89
CA LYS A 444 31.22 -22.44 -20.16
C LYS A 444 30.57 -23.75 -19.71
N ALA A 445 31.23 -24.86 -20.00
CA ALA A 445 30.90 -26.16 -19.41
C ALA A 445 31.03 -26.11 -17.87
N PRO A 446 30.16 -26.81 -17.13
CA PRO A 446 30.22 -26.85 -15.67
C PRO A 446 31.48 -27.61 -15.21
N THR A 447 32.26 -26.97 -14.34
CA THR A 447 33.38 -27.59 -13.61
C THR A 447 32.84 -28.59 -12.58
N PRO A 448 33.41 -29.80 -12.46
CA PRO A 448 32.99 -30.75 -11.45
C PRO A 448 33.35 -30.26 -10.05
N ALA A 449 32.39 -30.35 -9.13
CA ALA A 449 32.55 -30.00 -7.72
C ALA A 449 33.58 -30.92 -7.04
N LYS A 450 34.49 -30.32 -6.27
CA LYS A 450 35.41 -31.06 -5.40
C LYS A 450 34.65 -31.60 -4.17
N PRO A 451 34.98 -32.81 -3.68
CA PRO A 451 34.34 -33.37 -2.49
C PRO A 451 34.81 -32.62 -1.24
N VAL A 452 33.87 -32.03 -0.49
CA VAL A 452 34.14 -31.45 0.82
C VAL A 452 33.99 -32.56 1.87
N VAL A 453 35.13 -33.00 2.39
CA VAL A 453 35.24 -33.94 3.51
C VAL A 453 34.71 -33.27 4.78
N ARG A 454 33.67 -33.86 5.40
CA ARG A 454 33.21 -33.51 6.75
C ARG A 454 34.28 -33.88 7.78
N ARG A 455 34.94 -32.88 8.36
CA ARG A 455 35.74 -33.03 9.59
C ARG A 455 34.84 -32.86 10.81
N ALA A 456 34.72 -33.92 11.61
CA ALA A 456 34.17 -33.85 12.95
C ALA A 456 35.23 -33.28 13.92
N SER A 457 34.81 -32.35 14.78
CA SER A 457 35.61 -31.84 15.91
C SER A 457 34.83 -32.08 17.22
N PRO A 458 35.52 -32.34 18.35
CA PRO A 458 34.96 -33.04 19.50
C PRO A 458 34.16 -32.13 20.45
N ARG A 459 33.10 -32.69 21.05
CA ARG A 459 32.36 -32.09 22.18
C ARG A 459 33.26 -32.07 23.43
N LYS A 460 33.36 -30.91 24.10
CA LYS A 460 33.85 -30.80 25.49
C LYS A 460 32.66 -30.85 26.48
N PRO A 461 32.86 -31.40 27.69
CA PRO A 461 31.79 -31.57 28.68
C PRO A 461 31.42 -30.25 29.35
N VAL A 462 30.12 -30.08 29.59
CA VAL A 462 29.52 -28.96 30.33
C VAL A 462 29.70 -29.22 31.84
N SER A 463 30.32 -28.29 32.55
CA SER A 463 30.37 -28.28 34.02
C SER A 463 29.05 -27.74 34.60
N ALA A 464 28.56 -28.39 35.64
CA ALA A 464 27.32 -28.02 36.35
C ALA A 464 27.38 -26.59 36.93
N PRO A 465 26.26 -25.85 36.98
CA PRO A 465 26.20 -24.53 37.62
C PRO A 465 26.32 -24.64 39.16
N PRO A 466 26.86 -23.62 39.85
CA PRO A 466 26.87 -23.59 41.31
C PRO A 466 25.46 -23.40 41.88
N LEU A 467 25.24 -23.99 43.05
CA LEU A 467 24.02 -23.91 43.85
C LEU A 467 23.64 -22.46 44.15
N ALA A 468 22.34 -22.16 44.01
CA ALA A 468 21.75 -20.86 44.31
C ALA A 468 21.85 -20.51 45.82
N PRO A 469 21.99 -19.22 46.19
CA PRO A 469 21.82 -18.78 47.58
C PRO A 469 20.36 -18.89 48.02
N GLU A 470 20.14 -19.05 49.32
CA GLU A 470 18.82 -19.24 49.94
C GLU A 470 17.86 -18.04 49.79
N ALA A 471 16.56 -18.36 49.75
CA ALA A 471 15.45 -17.46 49.44
C ALA A 471 15.20 -16.36 50.50
N SER A 472 14.86 -15.17 50.01
CA SER A 472 14.42 -14.01 50.81
C SER A 472 12.88 -14.03 50.97
N PRO A 473 12.29 -13.55 52.09
CA PRO A 473 10.90 -13.80 52.47
C PRO A 473 9.80 -13.07 51.67
N HIS A 474 10.07 -12.58 50.46
CA HIS A 474 9.17 -11.69 49.71
C HIS A 474 8.80 -12.20 48.29
N GLU A 475 8.76 -13.52 48.08
CA GLU A 475 8.36 -14.08 46.78
C GLU A 475 6.82 -14.18 46.58
N PRO A 476 6.31 -13.94 45.34
CA PRO A 476 4.91 -14.11 45.00
C PRO A 476 4.47 -15.59 45.06
N PHE A 477 3.23 -15.82 45.49
CA PHE A 477 2.59 -17.13 45.50
C PHE A 477 2.37 -17.66 44.07
N GLU A 478 3.08 -18.72 43.68
CA GLU A 478 2.76 -19.52 42.48
C GLU A 478 1.73 -20.61 42.84
N PRO A 479 0.51 -20.61 42.26
CA PRO A 479 -0.39 -21.75 42.41
C PRO A 479 0.00 -22.87 41.45
N MET A 480 0.17 -24.06 42.02
CA MET A 480 0.42 -25.32 41.32
C MET A 480 -0.84 -25.75 40.55
N LEU A 481 -0.98 -25.34 39.29
CA LEU A 481 -2.03 -25.83 38.37
C LEU A 481 -1.42 -26.13 36.99
N ALA A 482 -0.57 -27.15 36.95
CA ALA A 482 -0.24 -27.86 35.72
C ALA A 482 -1.24 -29.01 35.55
N GLY A 483 -2.14 -28.91 34.57
CA GLY A 483 -2.90 -30.09 34.12
C GLY A 483 -4.39 -29.93 33.79
N MET A 484 -4.89 -28.80 33.30
CA MET A 484 -6.24 -28.75 32.73
C MET A 484 -6.25 -28.00 31.40
N GLU A 485 -6.27 -28.75 30.30
CA GLU A 485 -6.68 -28.26 28.97
C GLU A 485 -8.21 -28.28 28.83
N GLU A 486 -8.70 -27.18 28.26
CA GLU A 486 -9.95 -26.90 27.53
C GLU A 486 -11.14 -27.86 27.68
N VAL A 487 -12.22 -27.39 28.34
CA VAL A 487 -13.61 -27.32 27.80
C VAL A 487 -14.41 -26.32 28.66
N GLY A 488 -14.87 -25.19 28.10
CA GLY A 488 -15.81 -24.29 28.78
C GLY A 488 -16.19 -23.05 27.95
N THR A 489 -17.40 -22.52 28.17
CA THR A 489 -17.95 -21.28 27.57
C THR A 489 -17.93 -20.07 28.53
N GLY A 490 -17.16 -20.14 29.62
CA GLY A 490 -17.07 -19.10 30.64
C GLY A 490 -16.22 -17.89 30.24
N LEU A 491 -16.44 -16.76 30.93
CA LEU A 491 -15.73 -15.49 30.73
C LEU A 491 -14.19 -15.61 30.85
N LEU A 492 -13.69 -16.64 31.54
CA LEU A 492 -12.26 -16.83 31.83
C LEU A 492 -11.57 -17.89 30.96
N ASP A 493 -12.31 -18.63 30.13
CA ASP A 493 -11.78 -19.81 29.43
C ASP A 493 -10.84 -19.43 28.29
N ARG A 494 -11.00 -18.22 27.74
CA ARG A 494 -10.16 -17.72 26.65
C ARG A 494 -8.87 -17.04 27.12
N LEU A 495 -8.62 -16.97 28.43
CA LEU A 495 -7.43 -16.35 29.03
C LEU A 495 -6.37 -17.41 29.36
N ASP A 496 -5.09 -17.03 29.28
CA ASP A 496 -4.03 -17.88 29.83
C ASP A 496 -4.03 -17.89 31.36
N ALA A 497 -3.20 -18.76 31.96
CA ALA A 497 -3.17 -18.97 33.40
C ALA A 497 -2.96 -17.65 34.19
N MET A 498 -2.02 -16.81 33.77
CA MET A 498 -1.70 -15.57 34.50
C MET A 498 -2.72 -14.47 34.25
N GLN A 499 -3.24 -14.38 33.03
CA GLN A 499 -4.38 -13.51 32.72
C GLN A 499 -5.63 -13.90 33.51
N ARG A 500 -5.87 -15.20 33.68
CA ARG A 500 -6.98 -15.73 34.48
C ARG A 500 -6.82 -15.37 35.95
N VAL A 501 -5.62 -15.55 36.52
CA VAL A 501 -5.29 -15.14 37.90
C VAL A 501 -5.53 -13.64 38.11
N ALA A 502 -5.14 -12.78 37.15
CA ALA A 502 -5.41 -11.36 37.21
C ALA A 502 -6.92 -11.02 37.10
N ALA A 503 -7.61 -11.67 36.16
CA ALA A 503 -9.04 -11.43 35.93
C ALA A 503 -9.92 -11.89 37.10
N SER A 504 -9.60 -13.03 37.71
CA SER A 504 -10.37 -13.61 38.82
C SER A 504 -9.88 -13.17 40.20
N ALA A 505 -8.91 -12.26 40.30
CA ALA A 505 -8.44 -11.80 41.61
C ALA A 505 -9.60 -11.14 42.39
N PRO A 506 -9.78 -11.44 43.68
CA PRO A 506 -10.84 -10.85 44.51
C PRO A 506 -10.62 -9.34 44.71
N GLY A 507 -11.49 -8.72 45.52
CA GLY A 507 -11.36 -7.30 45.89
C GLY A 507 -10.04 -6.96 46.59
N GLY A 508 -9.74 -5.66 46.61
CA GLY A 508 -8.51 -5.05 47.08
C GLY A 508 -7.60 -4.53 45.96
N PRO A 509 -6.45 -3.92 46.30
CA PRO A 509 -5.55 -3.34 45.33
C PRO A 509 -4.83 -4.42 44.50
N LEU A 510 -4.79 -4.22 43.18
CA LEU A 510 -4.18 -5.12 42.22
C LEU A 510 -3.32 -4.34 41.24
N LEU A 511 -2.04 -4.71 41.14
CA LEU A 511 -1.12 -4.23 40.11
C LEU A 511 -0.84 -5.37 39.12
N ILE A 512 -1.14 -5.13 37.84
CA ILE A 512 -0.85 -6.05 36.76
C ILE A 512 0.34 -5.48 35.97
N VAL A 513 1.51 -6.13 36.11
CA VAL A 513 2.71 -5.80 35.33
C VAL A 513 2.68 -6.59 34.04
N ALA A 514 2.41 -5.91 32.93
CA ALA A 514 2.06 -6.56 31.68
C ALA A 514 2.84 -5.94 30.51
N GLY A 515 3.80 -6.71 29.99
CA GLY A 515 4.64 -6.28 28.89
C GLY A 515 3.89 -6.01 27.58
N PRO A 516 4.56 -5.51 26.53
CA PRO A 516 3.91 -5.26 25.25
C PRO A 516 3.38 -6.58 24.69
N GLY A 517 2.20 -6.55 24.06
CA GLY A 517 1.59 -7.72 23.42
C GLY A 517 1.16 -8.86 24.37
N THR A 518 1.16 -8.65 25.69
CA THR A 518 0.75 -9.66 26.68
C THR A 518 -0.76 -9.70 26.95
N GLY A 519 -1.53 -8.84 26.28
CA GLY A 519 -2.99 -8.77 26.43
C GLY A 519 -3.45 -7.91 27.60
N LYS A 520 -2.82 -6.73 27.83
CA LYS A 520 -3.20 -5.75 28.86
C LYS A 520 -4.71 -5.43 28.87
N THR A 521 -5.19 -4.82 27.80
CA THR A 521 -6.59 -4.41 27.63
C THR A 521 -7.54 -5.60 27.71
N ARG A 522 -7.12 -6.77 27.19
CA ARG A 522 -7.89 -8.01 27.29
C ARG A 522 -8.05 -8.47 28.74
N THR A 523 -6.98 -8.45 29.51
CA THR A 523 -7.00 -8.84 30.94
C THR A 523 -7.87 -7.88 31.74
N LEU A 524 -7.74 -6.57 31.49
CA LEU A 524 -8.52 -5.54 32.17
C LEU A 524 -10.02 -5.65 31.89
N THR A 525 -10.40 -5.83 30.62
CA THR A 525 -11.81 -5.96 30.21
C THR A 525 -12.45 -7.25 30.73
N HIS A 526 -11.74 -8.37 30.68
CA HIS A 526 -12.23 -9.63 31.26
C HIS A 526 -12.33 -9.56 32.78
N ARG A 527 -11.43 -8.85 33.47
CA ARG A 527 -11.55 -8.62 34.92
C ARG A 527 -12.83 -7.85 35.26
N LEU A 528 -13.06 -6.73 34.60
CA LEU A 528 -14.24 -5.90 34.82
C LEU A 528 -15.52 -6.69 34.52
N ALA A 529 -15.54 -7.42 33.39
CA ALA A 529 -16.67 -8.26 33.02
C ALA A 529 -16.90 -9.41 34.02
N TYR A 530 -15.84 -10.05 34.52
CA TYR A 530 -15.93 -11.08 35.55
C TYR A 530 -16.49 -10.54 36.87
N LEU A 531 -16.07 -9.35 37.30
CA LEU A 531 -16.61 -8.71 38.50
C LEU A 531 -18.10 -8.42 38.37
N CYS A 532 -18.54 -7.95 37.20
CA CYS A 532 -19.95 -7.65 36.96
C CYS A 532 -20.81 -8.92 36.86
N ALA A 533 -20.35 -9.92 36.11
CA ALA A 533 -21.14 -11.10 35.80
C ALA A 533 -21.13 -12.15 36.92
N GLU A 534 -20.00 -12.34 37.62
CA GLU A 534 -19.79 -13.47 38.55
C GLU A 534 -19.64 -13.02 40.02
N MET A 535 -19.25 -11.76 40.27
CA MET A 535 -19.01 -11.24 41.63
C MET A 535 -20.06 -10.22 42.09
N ASN A 536 -21.16 -10.06 41.33
CA ASN A 536 -22.29 -9.19 41.66
C ASN A 536 -21.90 -7.73 41.92
N VAL A 537 -20.91 -7.22 41.17
CA VAL A 537 -20.57 -5.79 41.12
C VAL A 537 -21.46 -5.11 40.09
N TYR A 538 -22.09 -3.99 40.44
CA TYR A 538 -22.94 -3.30 39.47
C TYR A 538 -22.07 -2.51 38.47
N PRO A 539 -22.37 -2.55 37.16
CA PRO A 539 -21.60 -1.81 36.15
C PRO A 539 -21.47 -0.30 36.42
N GLU A 540 -22.50 0.32 36.97
CA GLU A 540 -22.51 1.74 37.39
C GLU A 540 -21.47 2.08 38.47
N GLU A 541 -21.08 1.08 39.26
CA GLU A 541 -20.08 1.17 40.34
C GLU A 541 -18.63 1.09 39.82
N CYS A 542 -18.45 0.88 38.51
CA CYS A 542 -17.13 0.72 37.88
C CYS A 542 -16.68 1.96 37.12
N LEU A 543 -15.45 2.41 37.41
CA LEU A 543 -14.75 3.47 36.69
C LEU A 543 -13.49 2.91 36.01
N ALA A 544 -13.43 2.96 34.68
CA ALA A 544 -12.25 2.60 33.91
C ALA A 544 -11.61 3.85 33.28
N ILE A 545 -10.35 4.11 33.61
CA ILE A 545 -9.58 5.27 33.18
C ILE A 545 -8.49 4.84 32.19
N THR A 546 -8.40 5.56 31.07
CA THR A 546 -7.39 5.36 30.03
C THR A 546 -6.71 6.69 29.67
N PHE A 547 -5.59 6.63 28.94
CA PHE A 547 -4.84 7.85 28.54
C PHE A 547 -5.34 8.49 27.25
N THR A 548 -5.91 7.70 26.34
CA THR A 548 -6.36 8.17 25.03
C THR A 548 -7.81 7.79 24.82
N ARG A 549 -8.52 8.59 24.02
CA ARG A 549 -9.92 8.31 23.71
C ARG A 549 -10.10 7.05 22.91
N ARG A 550 -9.19 6.81 21.97
CA ARG A 550 -9.16 5.54 21.23
C ARG A 550 -9.08 4.33 22.17
N ALA A 551 -8.26 4.40 23.23
CA ALA A 551 -8.18 3.33 24.22
C ALA A 551 -9.49 3.20 25.03
N ALA A 552 -10.13 4.32 25.40
CA ALA A 552 -11.44 4.31 26.04
C ALA A 552 -12.53 3.66 25.16
N ASP A 553 -12.60 4.04 23.89
CA ASP A 553 -13.56 3.52 22.92
C ASP A 553 -13.32 2.03 22.63
N GLU A 554 -12.06 1.62 22.49
CA GLU A 554 -11.69 0.21 22.33
C GLU A 554 -12.09 -0.61 23.57
N LEU A 555 -11.84 -0.09 24.77
CA LEU A 555 -12.22 -0.72 26.03
C LEU A 555 -13.75 -0.87 26.11
N ARG A 556 -14.52 0.19 25.80
CA ARG A 556 -16.00 0.14 25.72
C ARG A 556 -16.47 -0.95 24.75
N HIS A 557 -15.96 -0.96 23.53
CA HIS A 557 -16.37 -1.93 22.51
C HIS A 557 -16.10 -3.39 22.93
N ARG A 558 -14.94 -3.62 23.57
CA ARG A 558 -14.59 -4.93 24.14
C ARG A 558 -15.52 -5.31 25.30
N LEU A 559 -15.88 -4.37 26.17
CA LEU A 559 -16.86 -4.62 27.24
C LEU A 559 -18.24 -4.92 26.68
N THR A 560 -18.74 -4.19 25.68
CA THR A 560 -20.02 -4.47 25.01
C THR A 560 -20.05 -5.89 24.44
N SER A 561 -18.91 -6.37 23.91
CA SER A 561 -18.79 -7.73 23.39
C SER A 561 -18.84 -8.82 24.48
N LEU A 562 -18.50 -8.48 25.73
CA LEU A 562 -18.47 -9.42 26.87
C LEU A 562 -19.73 -9.35 27.74
N LEU A 563 -20.27 -8.15 27.97
CA LEU A 563 -21.40 -7.87 28.88
C LEU A 563 -22.70 -7.52 28.14
N GLY A 564 -22.67 -7.34 26.82
CA GLY A 564 -23.82 -6.89 26.05
C GLY A 564 -24.21 -5.44 26.38
N PRO A 565 -25.51 -5.10 26.35
CA PRO A 565 -26.00 -3.72 26.57
C PRO A 565 -25.63 -3.13 27.94
N VAL A 566 -25.44 -3.96 28.97
CA VAL A 566 -25.10 -3.50 30.33
C VAL A 566 -23.68 -2.90 30.41
N ALA A 567 -22.87 -3.07 29.36
CA ALA A 567 -21.56 -2.41 29.27
C ALA A 567 -21.66 -0.88 29.21
N ASP A 568 -22.79 -0.33 28.74
CA ASP A 568 -22.98 1.12 28.59
C ASP A 568 -23.06 1.84 29.95
N ASP A 569 -23.43 1.10 31.01
CA ASP A 569 -23.50 1.60 32.39
C ASP A 569 -22.12 1.72 33.05
N VAL A 570 -21.08 1.10 32.47
CA VAL A 570 -19.70 1.24 32.94
C VAL A 570 -19.15 2.63 32.58
N THR A 571 -18.63 3.34 33.57
CA THR A 571 -18.00 4.64 33.34
C THR A 571 -16.60 4.45 32.77
N VAL A 572 -16.42 4.58 31.45
CA VAL A 572 -15.10 4.54 30.78
C VAL A 572 -14.69 5.93 30.30
N SER A 573 -13.54 6.45 30.75
CA SER A 573 -13.14 7.83 30.45
C SER A 573 -11.61 7.98 30.33
N THR A 574 -11.17 9.17 29.92
CA THR A 574 -9.79 9.64 30.14
C THR A 574 -9.72 10.50 31.39
N PHE A 575 -8.51 10.73 31.94
CA PHE A 575 -8.34 11.62 33.10
C PHE A 575 -8.95 13.01 32.88
N HIS A 576 -8.66 13.66 31.75
CA HIS A 576 -9.19 14.99 31.42
C HIS A 576 -10.72 14.98 31.21
N ALA A 577 -11.27 13.96 30.55
CA ALA A 577 -12.71 13.86 30.33
C ALA A 577 -13.47 13.59 31.64
N LEU A 578 -12.91 12.76 32.52
CA LEU A 578 -13.42 12.56 33.88
C LEU A 578 -13.37 13.86 34.68
N ALA A 579 -12.25 14.57 34.65
CA ALA A 579 -12.09 15.83 35.36
C ALA A 579 -13.09 16.88 34.90
N LEU A 580 -13.25 17.05 33.59
CA LEU A 580 -14.23 17.96 33.02
C LEU A 580 -15.67 17.57 33.40
N SER A 581 -16.00 16.27 33.40
CA SER A 581 -17.32 15.78 33.81
C SER A 581 -17.63 16.15 35.26
N VAL A 582 -16.72 15.84 36.19
CA VAL A 582 -16.91 16.11 37.62
C VAL A 582 -16.94 17.62 37.91
N LEU A 583 -16.08 18.40 37.25
CA LEU A 583 -16.09 19.86 37.40
C LEU A 583 -17.38 20.47 36.88
N ARG A 584 -17.94 19.98 35.76
CA ARG A 584 -19.22 20.46 35.21
C ARG A 584 -20.43 20.13 36.07
N GLU A 585 -20.38 19.06 36.87
CA GLU A 585 -21.42 18.79 37.87
C GLU A 585 -21.47 19.89 38.94
N GLN A 586 -20.36 20.60 39.20
CA GLN A 586 -20.29 21.71 40.15
C GLN A 586 -20.42 23.08 39.46
N GLU A 587 -19.88 23.22 38.25
CA GLU A 587 -19.85 24.43 37.44
C GLU A 587 -20.41 24.14 36.03
N PRO A 588 -21.75 24.15 35.83
CA PRO A 588 -22.36 23.71 34.56
C PRO A 588 -21.92 24.49 33.32
N ASN A 589 -21.48 25.74 33.49
CA ASN A 589 -21.05 26.62 32.41
C ASN A 589 -19.54 26.55 32.13
N LEU A 590 -18.81 25.65 32.78
CA LEU A 590 -17.35 25.55 32.63
C LEU A 590 -16.96 25.20 31.19
N THR A 591 -16.14 26.09 30.60
CA THR A 591 -15.70 25.99 29.21
C THR A 591 -14.18 25.83 29.14
N VAL A 592 -13.68 24.90 28.32
CA VAL A 592 -12.23 24.75 28.12
C VAL A 592 -11.74 25.76 27.07
N VAL A 593 -10.72 26.54 27.42
CA VAL A 593 -10.12 27.62 26.61
C VAL A 593 -8.61 27.38 26.39
N ASP A 594 -8.03 28.09 25.42
CA ASP A 594 -6.60 27.94 25.03
C ASP A 594 -5.76 29.21 25.31
N GLU A 595 -6.40 30.32 25.69
CA GLU A 595 -5.70 31.56 26.05
C GLU A 595 -6.10 32.01 27.47
N PRO A 596 -5.14 32.48 28.28
CA PRO A 596 -5.42 32.99 29.62
C PRO A 596 -6.28 34.25 29.55
N GLY A 597 -7.23 34.41 30.49
CA GLY A 597 -8.01 35.63 30.67
C GLY A 597 -9.50 35.58 30.30
N CYS A 598 -10.05 34.41 29.97
CA CYS A 598 -11.50 34.24 29.84
C CYS A 598 -12.14 34.09 31.25
N PRO A 599 -13.13 34.92 31.64
CA PRO A 599 -13.69 34.90 33.00
C PRO A 599 -14.31 33.56 33.43
N ASP A 600 -14.83 32.78 32.47
CA ASP A 600 -15.50 31.48 32.69
C ASP A 600 -14.77 30.31 32.00
N GLY A 601 -13.50 30.52 31.60
CA GLY A 601 -12.68 29.57 30.87
C GLY A 601 -11.62 28.89 31.73
N ILE A 602 -11.38 27.59 31.51
CA ILE A 602 -10.28 26.83 32.11
C ILE A 602 -9.35 26.27 31.04
N MET A 603 -8.04 26.30 31.27
CA MET A 603 -7.09 25.66 30.37
C MET A 603 -7.10 24.14 30.53
N LEU A 604 -6.78 23.40 29.46
CA LEU A 604 -6.79 21.93 29.50
C LEU A 604 -5.88 21.34 30.60
N ASP A 605 -4.69 21.91 30.75
CA ASP A 605 -3.67 21.56 31.75
C ASP A 605 -4.05 22.01 33.18
N GLU A 606 -5.04 22.89 33.33
CA GLU A 606 -5.57 23.31 34.64
C GLU A 606 -6.70 22.39 35.15
N LEU A 607 -7.32 21.56 34.29
CA LEU A 607 -8.44 20.70 34.67
C LEU A 607 -8.09 19.76 35.83
N MET A 608 -6.94 19.10 35.73
CA MET A 608 -6.49 18.12 36.73
C MET A 608 -6.14 18.80 38.06
N PRO A 609 -5.24 19.82 38.10
CA PRO A 609 -4.96 20.58 39.33
C PRO A 609 -6.21 21.15 39.99
N ARG A 610 -7.15 21.70 39.21
CA ARG A 610 -8.38 22.30 39.75
C ARG A 610 -9.30 21.26 40.37
N LEU A 611 -9.48 20.11 39.72
CA LEU A 611 -10.26 19.02 40.30
C LEU A 611 -9.63 18.53 41.61
N VAL A 612 -8.32 18.27 41.63
CA VAL A 612 -7.62 17.80 42.84
C VAL A 612 -7.77 18.82 43.99
N THR A 613 -7.66 20.10 43.69
CA THR A 613 -7.84 21.18 44.67
C THR A 613 -9.27 21.20 45.23
N LEU A 614 -10.27 21.10 44.35
CA LEU A 614 -11.69 21.04 44.73
C LEU A 614 -11.98 19.84 45.65
N LEU A 615 -11.50 18.65 45.28
CA LEU A 615 -11.71 17.42 46.06
C LEU A 615 -11.04 17.46 47.43
N ARG A 616 -9.84 18.05 47.53
CA ARG A 616 -9.18 18.27 48.83
C ARG A 616 -9.96 19.25 49.72
N ALA A 617 -10.60 20.25 49.12
CA ALA A 617 -11.40 21.23 49.85
C ALA A 617 -12.79 20.71 50.25
N GLN A 618 -13.33 19.70 49.56
CA GLN A 618 -14.68 19.16 49.78
C GLN A 618 -14.67 17.64 50.01
N PRO A 619 -14.37 17.17 51.25
CA PRO A 619 -14.39 15.75 51.58
C PRO A 619 -15.72 15.04 51.29
N SER A 620 -16.85 15.75 51.45
CA SER A 620 -18.18 15.20 51.15
C SER A 620 -18.39 14.87 49.66
N LEU A 621 -17.70 15.58 48.76
CA LEU A 621 -17.71 15.25 47.33
C LEU A 621 -16.85 14.00 47.08
N VAL A 622 -15.71 13.86 47.76
CA VAL A 622 -14.88 12.64 47.70
C VAL A 622 -15.67 11.41 48.16
N ASP A 623 -16.42 11.51 49.25
CA ASP A 623 -17.26 10.41 49.74
C ASP A 623 -18.36 10.03 48.75
N LYS A 624 -18.99 11.01 48.08
CA LYS A 624 -19.96 10.76 47.01
C LYS A 624 -19.32 10.04 45.82
N LEU A 625 -18.14 10.47 45.38
CA LEU A 625 -17.44 9.84 44.25
C LEU A 625 -16.95 8.43 44.60
N ARG A 626 -16.50 8.20 45.83
CA ARG A 626 -16.15 6.86 46.36
C ARG A 626 -17.35 5.92 46.40
N ALA A 627 -18.50 6.41 46.85
CA ALA A 627 -19.74 5.65 46.85
C ALA A 627 -20.24 5.35 45.43
N ARG A 628 -20.02 6.29 44.49
CA ARG A 628 -20.36 6.12 43.07
C ARG A 628 -19.45 5.11 42.37
N TRP A 629 -18.14 5.11 42.67
CA TRP A 629 -17.15 4.26 42.00
C TRP A 629 -16.26 3.51 43.00
N PRO A 630 -16.80 2.49 43.70
CA PRO A 630 -16.00 1.65 44.59
C PRO A 630 -14.98 0.76 43.85
N TRP A 631 -15.09 0.60 42.53
CA TRP A 631 -14.15 -0.15 41.69
C TRP A 631 -13.51 0.75 40.63
N VAL A 632 -12.19 0.95 40.73
CA VAL A 632 -11.42 1.80 39.80
C VAL A 632 -10.39 0.97 39.05
N PHE A 633 -10.36 1.14 37.73
CA PHE A 633 -9.45 0.48 36.81
C PHE A 633 -8.63 1.54 36.07
N VAL A 634 -7.30 1.36 36.00
CA VAL A 634 -6.42 2.32 35.30
C VAL A 634 -5.51 1.57 34.34
N ASP A 635 -5.62 1.89 33.06
CA ASP A 635 -4.71 1.41 32.01
C ASP A 635 -3.52 2.35 31.82
N GLU A 636 -2.41 1.82 31.30
CA GLU A 636 -1.14 2.52 31.09
C GLU A 636 -0.63 3.29 32.33
N TYR A 637 -0.75 2.67 33.51
CA TYR A 637 -0.45 3.27 34.81
C TYR A 637 0.97 3.86 34.93
N GLN A 638 1.92 3.42 34.11
CA GLN A 638 3.28 3.96 34.10
C GLN A 638 3.38 5.41 33.61
N ASP A 639 2.36 5.94 32.93
CA ASP A 639 2.37 7.30 32.36
C ASP A 639 1.63 8.32 33.23
N VAL A 640 1.25 7.96 34.45
CA VAL A 640 0.51 8.81 35.39
C VAL A 640 1.40 9.96 35.89
N ASP A 641 0.84 11.17 35.89
CA ASP A 641 1.48 12.38 36.45
C ASP A 641 1.10 12.60 37.94
N PRO A 642 1.74 13.55 38.65
CA PRO A 642 1.47 13.77 40.07
C PRO A 642 0.01 14.16 40.43
N ASP A 643 -0.68 14.90 39.56
CA ASP A 643 -2.06 15.33 39.83
C ASP A 643 -3.06 14.20 39.55
N GLN A 644 -2.83 13.43 38.48
CA GLN A 644 -3.56 12.20 38.19
C GLN A 644 -3.38 11.18 39.32
N TYR A 645 -2.15 11.02 39.83
CA TYR A 645 -1.88 10.16 40.97
C TYR A 645 -2.60 10.64 42.24
N ALA A 646 -2.57 11.95 42.50
CA ALA A 646 -3.28 12.55 43.63
C ALA A 646 -4.81 12.33 43.53
N LEU A 647 -5.39 12.42 42.33
CA LEU A 647 -6.80 12.08 42.11
C LEU A 647 -7.09 10.62 42.48
N LEU A 648 -6.27 9.67 42.02
CA LEU A 648 -6.45 8.25 42.35
C LEU A 648 -6.36 7.99 43.86
N ARG A 649 -5.44 8.65 44.56
CA ARG A 649 -5.30 8.57 46.03
C ARG A 649 -6.49 9.18 46.78
N LEU A 650 -7.16 10.17 46.20
CA LEU A 650 -8.40 10.72 46.75
C LEU A 650 -9.58 9.78 46.50
N LEU A 651 -9.69 9.22 45.29
CA LEU A 651 -10.80 8.33 44.92
C LEU A 651 -10.71 6.95 45.57
N VAL A 652 -9.51 6.40 45.79
CA VAL A 652 -9.36 5.04 46.32
C VAL A 652 -8.55 5.03 47.63
N PRO A 653 -9.13 4.55 48.74
CA PRO A 653 -8.40 4.28 49.98
C PRO A 653 -7.24 3.29 49.78
N GLY A 654 -6.30 3.23 50.72
CA GLY A 654 -5.11 2.35 50.61
C GLY A 654 -5.45 0.86 50.49
N ASP A 655 -6.57 0.42 51.03
CA ASP A 655 -7.12 -0.94 50.97
C ASP A 655 -8.29 -1.09 49.97
N GLY A 656 -8.59 -0.05 49.19
CA GLY A 656 -9.70 -0.01 48.24
C GLY A 656 -9.45 -0.81 46.95
N ASN A 657 -10.50 -0.93 46.11
CA ASN A 657 -10.42 -1.71 44.87
C ASN A 657 -9.83 -0.90 43.70
N LEU A 658 -8.50 -0.72 43.70
CA LEU A 658 -7.78 -0.18 42.55
C LEU A 658 -7.11 -1.31 41.75
N CYS A 659 -7.48 -1.45 40.48
CA CYS A 659 -6.80 -2.31 39.53
C CYS A 659 -5.97 -1.46 38.54
N ALA A 660 -4.67 -1.38 38.77
CA ALA A 660 -3.74 -0.70 37.86
C ALA A 660 -3.05 -1.72 36.94
N ILE A 661 -2.98 -1.42 35.64
CA ILE A 661 -2.25 -2.24 34.67
C ILE A 661 -1.28 -1.37 33.85
N GLY A 662 -0.10 -1.90 33.56
CA GLY A 662 0.88 -1.18 32.76
C GLY A 662 2.22 -1.89 32.64
N ASP A 663 3.17 -1.20 32.01
CA ASP A 663 4.54 -1.66 31.82
C ASP A 663 5.50 -0.50 32.10
N PRO A 664 6.30 -0.53 33.18
CA PRO A 664 7.24 0.56 33.47
C PRO A 664 8.34 0.67 32.42
N ASP A 665 8.64 -0.38 31.65
CA ASP A 665 9.58 -0.29 30.51
C ASP A 665 8.95 0.34 29.26
N GLN A 666 7.68 0.72 29.31
CA GLN A 666 7.03 1.55 28.29
C GLN A 666 6.80 3.00 28.75
N ALA A 667 7.31 3.42 29.93
CA ALA A 667 7.20 4.81 30.39
C ALA A 667 8.06 5.75 29.54
N ILE A 668 7.41 6.54 28.66
CA ILE A 668 8.07 7.37 27.62
C ILE A 668 7.53 8.81 27.56
N TYR A 669 6.80 9.25 28.59
CA TYR A 669 6.16 10.58 28.62
C TYR A 669 6.64 11.44 29.80
N SER A 670 7.87 11.24 30.30
CA SER A 670 8.35 12.07 31.42
C SER A 670 8.46 13.55 31.04
N PHE A 671 8.73 13.83 29.77
CA PHE A 671 8.73 15.20 29.22
C PHE A 671 7.35 15.88 29.26
N ARG A 672 6.26 15.10 29.47
CA ARG A 672 4.91 15.60 29.72
C ARG A 672 4.51 15.58 31.20
N GLY A 673 5.45 15.27 32.11
CA GLY A 673 5.23 15.24 33.55
C GLY A 673 4.90 13.86 34.13
N ALA A 674 4.87 12.79 33.33
CA ALA A 674 4.64 11.44 33.83
C ALA A 674 5.78 10.98 34.75
N ASP A 675 5.46 10.30 35.85
CA ASP A 675 6.45 9.75 36.77
C ASP A 675 6.22 8.26 37.03
N VAL A 676 7.12 7.45 36.46
CA VAL A 676 7.11 5.99 36.61
C VAL A 676 7.35 5.55 38.06
N SER A 677 7.83 6.44 38.94
CA SER A 677 8.03 6.13 40.36
C SER A 677 6.72 5.72 41.05
N PHE A 678 5.57 6.27 40.64
CA PHE A 678 4.25 5.87 41.16
C PHE A 678 3.90 4.42 40.83
N PHE A 679 4.37 3.90 39.70
CA PHE A 679 4.23 2.48 39.36
C PHE A 679 5.03 1.60 40.34
N LEU A 680 6.26 2.02 40.65
CA LEU A 680 7.17 1.27 41.53
C LEU A 680 6.80 1.38 43.02
N GLN A 681 6.10 2.45 43.41
CA GLN A 681 5.64 2.71 44.77
C GLN A 681 4.25 2.12 45.07
N PHE A 682 3.54 1.60 44.08
CA PHE A 682 2.15 1.11 44.22
C PHE A 682 1.94 0.21 45.44
N SER A 683 2.80 -0.80 45.64
CA SER A 683 2.68 -1.74 46.77
C SER A 683 2.99 -1.13 48.14
N ARG A 684 3.60 0.05 48.19
CA ARG A 684 3.80 0.82 49.43
C ARG A 684 2.59 1.69 49.74
N ASP A 685 1.98 2.26 48.70
CA ASP A 685 0.90 3.23 48.84
C ASP A 685 -0.48 2.57 48.98
N PHE A 686 -0.66 1.40 48.38
CA PHE A 686 -1.83 0.55 48.51
C PHE A 686 -1.48 -0.73 49.27
N THR A 687 -1.96 -0.83 50.51
CA THR A 687 -1.66 -1.92 51.44
C THR A 687 -2.23 -3.25 50.94
N ASP A 688 -1.48 -4.34 51.16
CA ASP A 688 -1.83 -5.70 50.70
C ASP A 688 -2.03 -5.83 49.18
N ALA A 689 -1.45 -4.90 48.41
CA ALA A 689 -1.53 -4.91 46.95
C ALA A 689 -0.98 -6.20 46.35
N ARG A 690 -1.81 -6.88 45.55
CA ARG A 690 -1.41 -8.07 44.81
C ARG A 690 -0.71 -7.66 43.53
N VAL A 691 0.39 -8.35 43.18
CA VAL A 691 1.13 -8.09 41.95
C VAL A 691 1.07 -9.32 41.05
N VAL A 692 0.50 -9.17 39.86
CA VAL A 692 0.43 -10.24 38.84
C VAL A 692 1.28 -9.85 37.64
N ARG A 693 2.13 -10.76 37.15
CA ARG A 693 3.01 -10.54 36.00
C ARG A 693 2.53 -11.31 34.78
N LEU A 694 2.36 -10.64 33.65
CA LEU A 694 2.05 -11.27 32.37
C LEU A 694 3.31 -11.35 31.52
N THR A 695 3.77 -12.57 31.22
CA THR A 695 5.02 -12.82 30.47
C THR A 695 4.78 -13.34 29.05
N ARG A 696 3.61 -13.91 28.76
CA ARG A 696 3.31 -14.51 27.45
C ARG A 696 2.88 -13.45 26.44
N ASN A 697 3.63 -13.32 25.34
CA ASN A 697 3.39 -12.34 24.28
C ASN A 697 2.68 -12.99 23.08
N TYR A 698 1.57 -12.40 22.65
CA TYR A 698 0.74 -12.90 21.54
C TYR A 698 0.91 -12.11 20.24
N ARG A 699 1.76 -11.08 20.24
CA ARG A 699 1.87 -10.09 19.16
C ARG A 699 3.04 -10.37 18.22
N SER A 700 4.23 -10.53 18.78
CA SER A 700 5.50 -10.41 18.04
C SER A 700 6.19 -11.75 17.86
N ALA A 701 6.86 -11.91 16.72
CA ALA A 701 7.67 -13.08 16.43
C ALA A 701 8.86 -13.23 17.41
N ALA A 702 9.32 -14.46 17.60
CA ALA A 702 10.37 -14.79 18.57
C ALA A 702 11.68 -13.98 18.38
N PRO A 703 12.22 -13.77 17.16
CA PRO A 703 13.42 -12.96 16.98
C PRO A 703 13.25 -11.49 17.43
N ILE A 704 12.07 -10.91 17.15
CA ILE A 704 11.73 -9.53 17.53
C ILE A 704 11.67 -9.40 19.05
N LEU A 705 11.02 -10.35 19.74
CA LEU A 705 10.93 -10.35 21.21
C LEU A 705 12.29 -10.52 21.87
N ALA A 706 13.10 -11.45 21.40
CA ALA A 706 14.44 -11.68 21.92
C ALA A 706 15.30 -10.40 21.80
N ALA A 707 15.26 -9.75 20.64
CA ALA A 707 15.97 -8.49 20.42
C ALA A 707 15.44 -7.35 21.31
N ALA A 708 14.12 -7.25 21.50
CA ALA A 708 13.51 -6.24 22.36
C ALA A 708 13.92 -6.41 23.83
N VAL A 709 13.89 -7.64 24.37
CA VAL A 709 14.31 -7.93 25.74
C VAL A 709 15.80 -7.64 25.94
N GLN A 710 16.65 -8.01 24.98
CA GLN A 710 18.09 -7.70 25.02
C GLN A 710 18.35 -6.19 24.97
N ALA A 711 17.62 -5.46 24.12
CA ALA A 711 17.79 -4.02 23.96
C ALA A 711 17.45 -3.22 25.22
N ILE A 712 16.42 -3.63 25.97
CA ILE A 712 15.96 -2.93 27.19
C ILE A 712 16.68 -3.38 28.47
N ALA A 713 17.23 -4.60 28.50
CA ALA A 713 17.85 -5.19 29.69
C ALA A 713 18.78 -4.27 30.50
N PRO A 714 19.65 -3.43 29.88
CA PRO A 714 20.56 -2.56 30.64
C PRO A 714 19.88 -1.52 31.55
N SER A 715 18.64 -1.14 31.26
CA SER A 715 17.90 -0.15 32.06
C SER A 715 16.46 -0.56 32.32
N SER A 716 16.20 -1.87 32.35
CA SER A 716 14.85 -2.40 32.59
C SER A 716 14.43 -2.13 34.03
N LEU A 717 13.22 -1.59 34.19
CA LEU A 717 12.57 -1.34 35.47
C LEU A 717 11.79 -2.56 35.98
N VAL A 718 11.73 -3.66 35.20
CA VAL A 718 11.09 -4.92 35.61
C VAL A 718 12.16 -5.96 35.94
N PRO A 719 12.35 -6.30 37.23
CA PRO A 719 13.33 -7.29 37.64
C PRO A 719 13.08 -8.65 36.98
N GLY A 720 14.10 -9.16 36.29
CA GLY A 720 14.05 -10.46 35.61
C GLY A 720 13.08 -10.50 34.42
N ARG A 721 12.89 -9.39 33.71
CA ARG A 721 11.97 -9.29 32.56
C ARG A 721 12.05 -10.50 31.62
N ARG A 722 10.87 -11.10 31.37
CA ARG A 722 10.66 -12.15 30.37
C ARG A 722 9.47 -11.80 29.47
N LEU A 723 9.61 -12.09 28.18
CA LEU A 723 8.56 -11.99 27.17
C LEU A 723 8.62 -13.22 26.27
N ASP A 724 7.80 -14.20 26.58
CA ASP A 724 7.81 -15.50 25.92
C ASP A 724 6.81 -15.51 24.76
N PRO A 725 7.23 -15.82 23.51
CA PRO A 725 6.32 -15.88 22.38
C PRO A 725 5.25 -16.96 22.59
N ALA A 726 3.98 -16.61 22.40
CA ALA A 726 2.88 -17.56 22.52
C ALA A 726 2.89 -18.64 21.41
N ARG A 727 3.48 -18.31 20.25
CA ARG A 727 3.71 -19.19 19.12
C ARG A 727 5.18 -19.11 18.70
N VAL A 728 5.82 -20.26 18.56
CA VAL A 728 7.20 -20.35 18.05
C VAL A 728 7.14 -20.80 16.60
N ASP A 729 7.59 -19.93 15.71
CA ASP A 729 7.76 -20.21 14.29
C ASP A 729 9.28 -20.36 14.02
N PRO A 730 9.78 -21.57 13.71
CA PRO A 730 11.19 -21.81 13.42
C PRO A 730 11.70 -21.02 12.21
N ASP A 731 10.82 -20.69 11.27
CA ASP A 731 11.14 -19.98 10.03
C ASP A 731 10.84 -18.47 10.14
N ALA A 732 10.63 -17.96 11.37
CA ALA A 732 10.42 -16.54 11.62
C ALA A 732 11.60 -15.71 11.08
N PRO A 733 11.34 -14.64 10.29
CA PRO A 733 12.40 -13.86 9.69
C PRO A 733 13.22 -13.11 10.75
N LEU A 734 14.52 -13.00 10.50
CA LEU A 734 15.43 -12.17 11.29
C LEU A 734 15.12 -10.68 11.10
N ILE A 735 15.66 -9.84 11.99
CA ILE A 735 15.49 -8.38 11.90
C ILE A 735 16.42 -7.85 10.81
N GLY A 736 15.84 -7.26 9.76
CA GLY A 736 16.61 -6.70 8.65
C GLY A 736 17.32 -5.41 9.06
N ARG A 737 18.63 -5.34 8.89
CA ARG A 737 19.46 -4.17 9.19
C ARG A 737 19.98 -3.53 7.92
N PHE A 738 19.68 -2.25 7.71
CA PHE A 738 20.15 -1.49 6.55
C PHE A 738 21.08 -0.34 6.96
N ALA A 739 22.17 -0.17 6.22
CA ALA A 739 23.12 0.93 6.37
C ALA A 739 23.05 1.84 5.14
N ALA A 740 22.41 3.00 5.28
CA ALA A 740 22.23 3.95 4.20
C ALA A 740 23.40 4.95 4.13
N GLY A 741 23.77 5.41 2.93
CA GLY A 741 24.77 6.47 2.76
C GLY A 741 24.24 7.83 3.22
N SER A 742 22.96 8.10 2.96
CA SER A 742 22.27 9.35 3.25
C SER A 742 20.81 9.12 3.68
N PRO A 743 20.09 10.14 4.18
CA PRO A 743 18.67 10.02 4.50
C PRO A 743 17.80 9.73 3.26
N SER A 744 18.25 10.17 2.08
CA SER A 744 17.57 9.85 0.82
C SER A 744 17.72 8.37 0.46
N ASP A 745 18.91 7.78 0.66
CA ASP A 745 19.15 6.35 0.45
C ASP A 745 18.34 5.50 1.43
N GLU A 746 18.21 5.96 2.68
CA GLU A 746 17.37 5.33 3.70
C GLU A 746 15.90 5.33 3.28
N ALA A 747 15.38 6.49 2.86
CA ALA A 747 14.00 6.62 2.38
C ALA A 747 13.75 5.79 1.10
N ALA A 748 14.72 5.75 0.19
CA ALA A 748 14.64 4.92 -1.01
C ALA A 748 14.64 3.43 -0.68
N PHE A 749 15.43 2.99 0.32
CA PHE A 749 15.40 1.61 0.80
C PHE A 749 14.01 1.25 1.36
N ILE A 750 13.43 2.11 2.21
CA ILE A 750 12.09 1.90 2.76
C ILE A 750 11.08 1.77 1.61
N ALA A 751 11.09 2.69 0.64
CA ALA A 751 10.17 2.65 -0.49
C ALA A 751 10.32 1.37 -1.35
N ARG A 752 11.55 0.96 -1.67
CA ARG A 752 11.82 -0.30 -2.38
C ARG A 752 11.32 -1.51 -1.61
N LYS A 753 11.61 -1.57 -0.31
CA LYS A 753 11.21 -2.71 0.51
C LYS A 753 9.69 -2.79 0.70
N VAL A 754 9.02 -1.64 0.80
CA VAL A 754 7.55 -1.59 0.80
C VAL A 754 6.98 -2.12 -0.51
N ASP A 755 7.51 -1.67 -1.66
CA ASP A 755 7.12 -2.16 -2.99
C ASP A 755 7.31 -3.69 -3.10
N GLU A 756 8.46 -4.22 -2.67
CA GLU A 756 8.74 -5.65 -2.63
C GLU A 756 7.75 -6.43 -1.75
N LEU A 757 7.41 -5.91 -0.57
CA LEU A 757 6.53 -6.57 0.39
C LEU A 757 5.08 -6.63 -0.08
N VAL A 758 4.60 -5.56 -0.71
CA VAL A 758 3.24 -5.47 -1.26
C VAL A 758 3.12 -6.19 -2.62
N GLY A 759 4.25 -6.56 -3.21
CA GLY A 759 4.32 -7.39 -4.43
C GLY A 759 4.34 -6.58 -5.72
N GLY A 760 5.14 -5.50 -5.75
CA GLY A 760 5.47 -4.71 -6.93
C GLY A 760 4.28 -3.89 -7.45
N VAL A 761 4.08 -2.67 -6.96
CA VAL A 761 3.22 -1.66 -7.62
C VAL A 761 3.91 -1.02 -8.83
N SER A 762 5.21 -1.29 -9.02
CA SER A 762 5.96 -0.80 -10.18
C SER A 762 6.64 -1.94 -10.95
N HIS A 763 6.45 -1.94 -12.28
CA HIS A 763 6.97 -2.91 -13.26
C HIS A 763 8.52 -3.03 -13.32
N ARG A 764 9.29 -2.58 -12.32
CA ARG A 764 10.76 -2.45 -12.41
C ARG A 764 11.60 -3.07 -11.29
N THR A 765 11.05 -3.72 -10.27
CA THR A 765 11.87 -4.24 -9.15
C THR A 765 11.81 -5.78 -9.08
N ARG A 766 12.69 -6.47 -9.83
CA ARG A 766 13.07 -7.87 -9.58
C ARG A 766 14.59 -8.00 -9.65
N ALA A 767 15.23 -7.91 -8.49
CA ALA A 767 16.48 -8.57 -8.19
C ALA A 767 16.44 -8.93 -6.70
N ASP A 768 16.80 -10.18 -6.37
CA ASP A 768 16.99 -10.69 -5.01
C ASP A 768 15.75 -11.00 -4.15
N THR A 769 14.87 -11.88 -4.65
CA THR A 769 13.96 -12.66 -3.78
C THR A 769 14.55 -14.04 -3.48
N ARG A 770 15.36 -14.13 -2.42
CA ARG A 770 15.54 -15.40 -1.71
C ARG A 770 14.35 -15.57 -0.75
N GLY A 771 13.46 -16.53 -1.04
CA GLY A 771 12.57 -17.11 -0.03
C GLY A 771 11.16 -16.51 0.15
N VAL A 772 10.57 -15.81 -0.82
CA VAL A 772 9.21 -15.25 -0.65
C VAL A 772 8.15 -16.15 -1.29
N THR A 773 7.80 -17.22 -0.60
CA THR A 773 6.49 -17.87 -0.75
C THR A 773 5.48 -17.12 0.13
N GLY A 774 4.60 -16.32 -0.49
CA GLY A 774 3.26 -16.02 0.04
C GLY A 774 3.09 -14.93 1.10
N THR A 775 3.53 -13.68 0.89
CA THR A 775 3.11 -12.56 1.76
C THR A 775 1.97 -11.73 1.16
N THR A 776 0.80 -11.82 1.80
CA THR A 776 -0.43 -11.03 1.64
C THR A 776 -0.35 -9.71 2.44
N VAL A 777 0.65 -8.86 2.20
CA VAL A 777 0.83 -7.60 2.95
C VAL A 777 0.20 -6.45 2.16
N SER A 778 -0.77 -5.74 2.75
CA SER A 778 -1.35 -4.49 2.21
C SER A 778 -0.61 -3.25 2.72
N PHE A 779 -0.95 -2.06 2.21
CA PHE A 779 -0.27 -0.83 2.64
C PHE A 779 -0.56 -0.47 4.10
N ASN A 780 -1.78 -0.70 4.58
CA ASN A 780 -2.16 -0.46 5.99
C ASN A 780 -1.47 -1.40 6.99
N ASP A 781 -0.92 -2.53 6.54
CA ASP A 781 -0.15 -3.48 7.36
C ASP A 781 1.28 -2.98 7.68
N ILE A 782 1.68 -1.86 7.07
CA ILE A 782 3.04 -1.34 7.14
C ILE A 782 3.07 0.00 7.87
N ALA A 783 3.97 0.10 8.86
CA ALA A 783 4.31 1.36 9.50
C ALA A 783 5.78 1.74 9.36
N VAL A 784 6.04 3.04 9.23
CA VAL A 784 7.37 3.63 9.31
C VAL A 784 7.46 4.51 10.55
N LEU A 785 8.30 4.11 11.48
CA LEU A 785 8.53 4.74 12.77
C LEU A 785 9.83 5.53 12.76
N TYR A 786 9.80 6.75 13.29
CA TYR A 786 10.95 7.66 13.38
C TYR A 786 10.96 8.43 14.71
N ARG A 787 12.10 9.01 15.10
CA ARG A 787 12.22 9.72 16.39
C ARG A 787 11.71 11.14 16.34
N THR A 788 11.96 11.86 15.24
CA THR A 788 11.55 13.26 15.06
C THR A 788 10.83 13.46 13.75
N ASP A 789 9.89 14.41 13.73
CA ASP A 789 9.04 14.64 12.56
C ASP A 789 9.80 15.13 11.32
N ALA A 790 10.96 15.75 11.51
CA ALA A 790 11.86 16.16 10.44
C ALA A 790 12.32 15.00 9.53
N GLN A 791 12.25 13.74 10.00
CA GLN A 791 12.57 12.56 9.21
C GLN A 791 11.47 12.23 8.17
N ALA A 792 10.23 12.64 8.43
CA ALA A 792 9.07 12.21 7.64
C ALA A 792 9.13 12.71 6.19
N ALA A 793 9.59 13.94 5.95
CA ALA A 793 9.55 14.57 4.63
C ALA A 793 10.25 13.73 3.54
N ALA A 794 11.47 13.26 3.80
CA ALA A 794 12.22 12.44 2.84
C ALA A 794 11.55 11.08 2.57
N ILE A 795 10.94 10.49 3.61
CA ILE A 795 10.25 9.20 3.53
C ILE A 795 8.94 9.34 2.74
N VAL A 796 8.13 10.36 3.04
CA VAL A 796 6.90 10.70 2.31
C VAL A 796 7.20 10.91 0.84
N ASP A 797 8.23 11.70 0.54
CA ASP A 797 8.65 12.00 -0.82
C ASP A 797 9.12 10.73 -1.57
N ALA A 798 9.90 9.86 -0.93
CA ALA A 798 10.30 8.58 -1.52
C ALA A 798 9.12 7.62 -1.76
N LEU A 799 8.20 7.48 -0.80
CA LEU A 799 7.01 6.63 -0.93
C LEU A 799 6.05 7.18 -1.98
N SER A 800 5.86 8.50 -2.02
CA SER A 800 5.02 9.17 -3.03
C SER A 800 5.58 8.96 -4.43
N ARG A 801 6.91 9.10 -4.61
CA ARG A 801 7.60 8.74 -5.87
C ARG A 801 7.42 7.27 -6.26
N ALA A 802 7.35 6.38 -5.27
CA ALA A 802 7.07 4.96 -5.48
C ALA A 802 5.58 4.68 -5.73
N GLY A 803 4.68 5.67 -5.59
CA GLY A 803 3.22 5.50 -5.77
C GLY A 803 2.56 4.76 -4.62
N VAL A 804 3.25 4.75 -3.48
CA VAL A 804 2.75 4.16 -2.25
C VAL A 804 1.91 5.22 -1.54
N PRO A 805 0.61 4.97 -1.30
CA PRO A 805 -0.21 5.87 -0.51
C PRO A 805 0.33 5.94 0.92
N VAL A 806 0.39 7.15 1.49
CA VAL A 806 0.93 7.40 2.83
C VAL A 806 -0.08 8.15 3.69
N GLN A 807 -0.14 7.77 4.97
CA GLN A 807 -0.90 8.47 5.99
C GLN A 807 0.02 8.78 7.16
N LYS A 808 0.29 10.07 7.40
CA LYS A 808 1.05 10.52 8.57
C LYS A 808 0.11 10.68 9.76
N ARG A 809 0.49 10.18 10.94
CA ARG A 809 -0.26 10.44 12.19
C ARG A 809 0.62 11.15 13.22
N SER A 810 0.11 12.26 13.76
CA SER A 810 0.79 13.06 14.80
C SER A 810 0.03 13.05 16.12
N HIS A 811 0.76 13.35 17.21
CA HIS A 811 0.19 13.62 18.53
C HIS A 811 -0.15 15.10 18.75
N ASP A 812 0.00 15.92 17.71
CA ASP A 812 -0.36 17.33 17.76
C ASP A 812 -1.86 17.46 18.06
N ARG A 813 -2.24 18.53 18.76
CA ARG A 813 -3.65 18.75 19.11
C ARG A 813 -4.42 19.02 17.83
N LEU A 814 -5.65 18.50 17.73
CA LEU A 814 -6.50 18.77 16.56
C LEU A 814 -6.65 20.27 16.29
N ARG A 815 -6.72 21.09 17.35
CA ARG A 815 -6.81 22.55 17.27
C ARG A 815 -5.56 23.26 16.76
N ASP A 816 -4.38 22.65 16.90
CA ASP A 816 -3.12 23.26 16.45
C ASP A 816 -2.99 23.21 14.92
N ARG A 817 -3.83 22.42 14.24
CA ARG A 817 -3.88 22.35 12.78
C ARG A 817 -4.47 23.64 12.20
N ALA A 818 -3.79 24.19 11.19
CA ALA A 818 -4.27 25.33 10.42
C ALA A 818 -5.71 25.10 9.92
N GLY A 819 -6.56 26.13 10.02
CA GLY A 819 -7.98 26.05 9.65
C GLY A 819 -8.92 25.52 10.74
N VAL A 820 -8.47 24.62 11.64
CA VAL A 820 -9.37 23.98 12.64
C VAL A 820 -9.94 24.98 13.64
N ASN A 821 -9.11 25.86 14.21
CA ASN A 821 -9.59 26.85 15.18
C ASN A 821 -10.62 27.83 14.59
N ALA A 822 -10.45 28.21 13.32
CA ALA A 822 -11.40 29.07 12.62
C ALA A 822 -12.76 28.37 12.45
N LEU A 823 -12.74 27.10 12.00
CA LEU A 823 -13.94 26.26 11.87
C LEU A 823 -14.66 26.10 13.20
N VAL A 824 -13.96 25.70 14.26
CA VAL A 824 -14.52 25.47 15.60
C VAL A 824 -15.14 26.75 16.16
N THR A 825 -14.48 27.90 15.97
CA THR A 825 -14.98 29.20 16.44
C THR A 825 -16.27 29.59 15.72
N GLU A 826 -16.31 29.49 14.39
CA GLU A 826 -17.53 29.78 13.63
C GLU A 826 -18.66 28.78 13.95
N MET A 827 -18.35 27.49 14.12
CA MET A 827 -19.35 26.49 14.51
C MET A 827 -19.96 26.78 15.90
N ARG A 828 -19.20 27.39 16.83
CA ARG A 828 -19.73 27.86 18.12
C ARG A 828 -20.67 29.05 17.97
N LEU A 829 -20.39 29.95 17.04
CA LEU A 829 -21.18 31.16 16.80
C LEU A 829 -22.43 30.89 15.96
N ALA A 830 -22.38 29.89 15.08
CA ALA A 830 -23.46 29.51 14.17
C ALA A 830 -24.58 28.69 14.84
N THR A 831 -25.22 29.26 15.86
CA THR A 831 -26.25 28.61 16.68
C THR A 831 -27.56 28.28 15.95
N GLY A 832 -27.73 28.73 14.70
CA GLY A 832 -28.95 28.52 13.88
C GLY A 832 -28.88 27.39 12.84
N LEU A 833 -27.77 26.67 12.71
CA LEU A 833 -27.64 25.57 11.75
C LEU A 833 -28.20 24.26 12.32
N ASN A 834 -29.26 23.72 11.70
CA ASN A 834 -29.83 22.40 12.04
C ASN A 834 -29.22 21.30 11.15
N GLY A 835 -29.27 20.05 11.62
CA GLY A 835 -28.72 18.87 10.89
C GLY A 835 -27.50 18.25 11.56
N SER A 836 -26.87 17.27 10.89
CA SER A 836 -25.69 16.57 11.40
C SER A 836 -24.49 17.50 11.53
N VAL A 837 -23.61 17.23 12.49
CA VAL A 837 -22.38 17.99 12.72
C VAL A 837 -21.49 17.98 11.48
N ALA A 838 -21.44 16.87 10.73
CA ALA A 838 -20.74 16.77 9.45
C ALA A 838 -21.25 17.77 8.40
N ALA A 839 -22.57 17.90 8.24
CA ALA A 839 -23.14 18.87 7.32
C ALA A 839 -22.85 20.32 7.77
N ARG A 840 -22.95 20.59 9.08
CA ARG A 840 -22.61 21.89 9.65
C ARG A 840 -21.15 22.25 9.40
N LEU A 841 -20.23 21.31 9.60
CA LEU A 841 -18.79 21.49 9.37
C LEU A 841 -18.51 21.90 7.91
N THR A 842 -19.07 21.21 6.93
CA THR A 842 -18.92 21.55 5.50
C THR A 842 -19.54 22.90 5.15
N LEU A 843 -20.71 23.23 5.70
CA LEU A 843 -21.36 24.52 5.50
C LEU A 843 -20.55 25.67 6.09
N THR A 844 -20.05 25.51 7.32
CA THR A 844 -19.21 26.51 7.99
C THR A 844 -17.91 26.75 7.21
N ALA A 845 -17.31 25.71 6.63
CA ALA A 845 -16.13 25.84 5.77
C ALA A 845 -16.41 26.70 4.53
N LYS A 846 -17.52 26.45 3.83
CA LYS A 846 -17.93 27.26 2.66
C LYS A 846 -18.13 28.72 3.06
N VAL A 847 -18.81 28.98 4.17
CA VAL A 847 -19.03 30.34 4.70
C VAL A 847 -17.72 31.04 5.07
N LEU A 848 -16.76 30.32 5.67
CA LEU A 848 -15.44 30.87 6.00
C LEU A 848 -14.65 31.28 4.76
N ILE A 849 -14.72 30.48 3.69
CA ILE A 849 -14.01 30.74 2.42
C ILE A 849 -14.64 31.91 1.65
N GLU A 850 -15.97 32.03 1.69
CA GLU A 850 -16.71 33.06 0.96
C GLU A 850 -16.74 34.44 1.67
N ARG A 851 -16.31 34.52 2.94
CA ARG A 851 -16.34 35.77 3.72
C ARG A 851 -15.10 36.65 3.47
N PRO A 852 -15.27 37.93 3.07
CA PRO A 852 -14.17 38.89 3.05
C PRO A 852 -13.62 39.11 4.46
N ALA A 853 -12.30 39.03 4.62
CA ALA A 853 -11.61 39.10 5.90
C ALA A 853 -11.89 40.40 6.67
N LEU A 854 -12.75 40.33 7.69
CA LEU A 854 -12.88 41.39 8.70
C LEU A 854 -11.82 41.20 9.78
N GLY A 855 -10.58 41.60 9.49
CA GLY A 855 -9.58 41.95 10.50
C GLY A 855 -8.90 40.84 11.32
N ARG A 856 -9.11 39.55 11.03
CA ARG A 856 -8.29 38.44 11.55
C ARG A 856 -7.57 37.72 10.40
N ALA A 857 -6.40 37.13 10.69
CA ALA A 857 -5.71 36.25 9.76
C ALA A 857 -6.67 35.13 9.33
N THR A 858 -7.13 35.18 8.09
CA THR A 858 -8.05 34.21 7.52
C THR A 858 -7.21 33.03 7.04
N PRO A 859 -7.51 31.79 7.46
CA PRO A 859 -6.81 30.62 6.94
C PRO A 859 -7.06 30.51 5.44
N GLU A 860 -6.04 30.04 4.70
CA GLU A 860 -6.15 29.86 3.25
C GLU A 860 -7.23 28.80 2.94
N PRO A 861 -7.93 28.88 1.79
CA PRO A 861 -8.99 27.92 1.44
C PRO A 861 -8.56 26.45 1.52
N ASP A 862 -7.32 26.16 1.14
CA ASP A 862 -6.74 24.81 1.21
C ASP A 862 -6.55 24.31 2.65
N GLU A 863 -6.23 25.22 3.59
CA GLU A 863 -6.11 24.90 5.02
C GLU A 863 -7.48 24.60 5.63
N VAL A 864 -8.52 25.36 5.24
CA VAL A 864 -9.89 25.15 5.69
C VAL A 864 -10.41 23.80 5.23
N TRP A 865 -10.25 23.44 3.95
CA TRP A 865 -10.68 22.13 3.45
C TRP A 865 -9.87 20.99 4.04
N SER A 866 -8.55 21.15 4.19
CA SER A 866 -7.71 20.16 4.89
C SER A 866 -8.19 19.91 6.33
N ALA A 867 -8.62 20.96 7.03
CA ALA A 867 -9.19 20.85 8.37
C ALA A 867 -10.57 20.17 8.36
N VAL A 868 -11.41 20.42 7.34
CA VAL A 868 -12.67 19.69 7.17
C VAL A 868 -12.41 18.20 6.99
N ASP A 869 -11.49 17.83 6.11
CA ASP A 869 -11.16 16.43 5.83
C ASP A 869 -10.64 15.72 7.09
N LEU A 870 -9.78 16.40 7.86
CA LEU A 870 -9.29 15.90 9.14
C LEU A 870 -10.42 15.69 10.16
N LEU A 871 -11.36 16.63 10.27
CA LEU A 871 -12.43 16.60 11.28
C LEU A 871 -13.66 15.77 10.86
N MET A 872 -13.81 15.46 9.57
CA MET A 872 -14.99 14.80 9.02
C MET A 872 -15.30 13.45 9.70
N PRO A 873 -14.33 12.53 9.93
CA PRO A 873 -14.63 11.27 10.61
C PRO A 873 -15.12 11.48 12.04
N LEU A 874 -14.59 12.47 12.76
CA LEU A 874 -15.05 12.84 14.10
C LEU A 874 -16.47 13.43 14.06
N ALA A 875 -16.73 14.34 13.11
CA ALA A 875 -18.04 14.96 12.93
C ALA A 875 -19.14 13.95 12.59
N GLN A 876 -18.82 12.92 11.80
CA GLN A 876 -19.73 11.82 11.49
C GLN A 876 -20.07 10.99 12.73
N ARG A 877 -19.08 10.66 13.58
CA ARG A 877 -19.29 9.90 14.83
C ARG A 877 -20.16 10.63 15.84
N CYS A 878 -20.07 11.96 15.91
CA CYS A 878 -20.86 12.78 16.83
C CYS A 878 -22.34 12.93 16.40
N GLY A 879 -22.70 12.54 15.18
CA GLY A 879 -24.08 12.61 14.69
C GLY A 879 -24.61 14.05 14.70
N ALA A 880 -25.57 14.35 15.57
CA ALA A 880 -26.16 15.68 15.74
C ALA A 880 -25.64 16.45 16.98
N ASP A 881 -24.81 15.83 17.82
CA ASP A 881 -24.34 16.41 19.08
C ASP A 881 -23.12 17.32 18.87
N LEU A 882 -23.40 18.61 18.69
CA LEU A 882 -22.38 19.64 18.51
C LEU A 882 -21.52 19.85 19.77
N GLN A 883 -22.10 19.72 20.98
CA GLN A 883 -21.35 19.96 22.22
C GLN A 883 -20.32 18.87 22.45
N LYS A 884 -20.69 17.62 22.19
CA LYS A 884 -19.76 16.48 22.17
C LYS A 884 -18.67 16.68 21.13
N PHE A 885 -19.02 17.04 19.89
CA PHE A 885 -18.01 17.33 18.85
C PHE A 885 -17.02 18.42 19.26
N LEU A 886 -17.50 19.55 19.80
CA LEU A 886 -16.65 20.65 20.22
C LEU A 886 -15.74 20.26 21.38
N ALA A 887 -16.25 19.52 22.37
CA ALA A 887 -15.41 18.95 23.42
C ALA A 887 -14.35 18.04 22.81
N ASP A 888 -14.75 17.22 21.83
CA ASP A 888 -13.90 16.27 21.17
C ASP A 888 -12.76 16.89 20.37
N VAL A 889 -13.01 17.96 19.62
CA VAL A 889 -11.93 18.68 18.94
C VAL A 889 -11.00 19.36 19.95
N THR A 890 -11.51 19.81 21.10
CA THR A 890 -10.72 20.56 22.09
C THR A 890 -9.70 19.69 22.84
N THR A 891 -10.06 18.43 23.10
CA THR A 891 -9.31 17.54 24.01
C THR A 891 -8.73 16.32 23.25
N GLY A 892 -8.91 16.25 21.92
CA GLY A 892 -8.38 15.20 21.04
C GLY A 892 -7.09 15.55 20.29
N ALA A 893 -6.33 14.52 19.88
CA ALA A 893 -5.14 14.63 19.05
C ALA A 893 -5.43 14.21 17.59
N GLU A 894 -4.57 14.58 16.63
CA GLU A 894 -4.76 14.24 15.20
C GLU A 894 -4.97 12.73 14.97
N VAL A 895 -4.28 11.88 15.72
CA VAL A 895 -4.45 10.42 15.68
C VAL A 895 -5.88 9.94 15.97
N ASP A 896 -6.70 10.72 16.68
CA ASP A 896 -8.07 10.38 17.04
C ASP A 896 -9.08 10.68 15.91
N ALA A 897 -8.70 11.49 14.92
CA ALA A 897 -9.59 11.94 13.85
C ALA A 897 -9.38 11.19 12.51
N LEU A 898 -8.35 10.36 12.39
CA LEU A 898 -8.01 9.65 11.16
C LEU A 898 -8.89 8.41 10.91
N ASP A 899 -9.21 8.16 9.63
CA ASP A 899 -9.94 6.97 9.19
C ASP A 899 -9.03 5.72 9.21
N PRO A 900 -9.35 4.68 10.02
CA PRO A 900 -8.62 3.42 10.04
C PRO A 900 -8.82 2.56 8.79
N ARG A 901 -9.75 2.90 7.89
CA ARG A 901 -10.00 2.18 6.62
C ARG A 901 -9.07 2.59 5.47
N ALA A 902 -8.24 3.62 5.66
CA ALA A 902 -7.31 4.07 4.63
C ALA A 902 -6.24 2.99 4.34
N GLU A 903 -6.25 2.44 3.13
CA GLU A 903 -5.24 1.49 2.63
C GLU A 903 -3.92 2.21 2.27
N ALA A 904 -3.20 2.70 3.30
CA ALA A 904 -2.00 3.51 3.17
C ALA A 904 -0.92 3.14 4.20
N VAL A 905 0.36 3.33 3.84
CA VAL A 905 1.49 3.15 4.76
C VAL A 905 1.43 4.20 5.86
N THR A 906 1.48 3.75 7.10
CA THR A 906 1.32 4.62 8.26
C THR A 906 2.68 5.18 8.73
N LEU A 907 2.81 6.52 8.77
CA LEU A 907 4.02 7.20 9.23
C LEU A 907 3.79 7.80 10.62
N LEU A 908 4.66 7.47 11.58
CA LEU A 908 4.48 7.80 12.99
C LEU A 908 5.81 8.17 13.65
N THR A 909 5.76 9.07 14.63
CA THR A 909 6.84 9.13 15.61
C THR A 909 6.83 7.89 16.52
N LEU A 910 7.96 7.54 17.11
CA LEU A 910 8.05 6.45 18.10
C LEU A 910 7.06 6.62 19.25
N HIS A 911 6.83 7.85 19.72
CA HIS A 911 5.81 8.15 20.72
C HIS A 911 4.40 7.85 20.18
N ALA A 912 4.09 8.30 18.95
CA ALA A 912 2.82 8.04 18.24
C ALA A 912 2.52 6.57 17.98
N ALA A 913 3.53 5.71 18.02
CA ALA A 913 3.34 4.28 17.85
C ALA A 913 2.88 3.57 19.14
N LYS A 914 2.93 4.21 20.32
CA LYS A 914 2.53 3.58 21.58
C LYS A 914 1.07 3.12 21.52
N GLY A 915 0.81 1.93 22.04
CA GLY A 915 -0.51 1.28 21.94
C GLY A 915 -0.81 0.61 20.59
N LEU A 916 -0.14 1.00 19.50
CA LEU A 916 -0.36 0.43 18.17
C LEU A 916 0.44 -0.86 17.93
N GLU A 917 0.12 -1.54 16.84
CA GLU A 917 0.81 -2.74 16.34
C GLU A 917 0.62 -2.87 14.83
N PHE A 918 1.65 -3.39 14.15
CA PHE A 918 1.66 -3.54 12.70
C PHE A 918 2.33 -4.86 12.29
N PRO A 919 1.82 -5.58 11.28
CA PRO A 919 2.50 -6.73 10.69
C PRO A 919 3.96 -6.45 10.30
N VAL A 920 4.21 -5.29 9.69
CA VAL A 920 5.54 -4.86 9.27
C VAL A 920 5.87 -3.48 9.83
N VAL A 921 7.06 -3.34 10.40
CA VAL A 921 7.57 -2.05 10.89
C VAL A 921 8.96 -1.75 10.32
N PHE A 922 9.12 -0.51 9.85
CA PHE A 922 10.41 0.10 9.54
C PHE A 922 10.76 1.09 10.64
N LEU A 923 11.90 0.91 11.30
CA LEU A 923 12.41 1.83 12.31
C LEU A 923 13.60 2.62 11.72
N ALA A 924 13.31 3.85 11.31
CA ALA A 924 14.22 4.71 10.56
C ALA A 924 15.02 5.68 11.46
N GLY A 925 16.26 5.96 11.06
CA GLY A 925 17.16 6.87 11.78
C GLY A 925 17.62 6.33 13.13
N CYS A 926 17.93 5.03 13.22
CA CYS A 926 18.52 4.42 14.40
C CYS A 926 20.02 4.79 14.52
N GLU A 927 20.27 6.06 14.84
CA GLU A 927 21.58 6.71 14.81
C GLU A 927 21.96 7.24 16.21
N ASP A 928 23.22 7.11 16.61
CA ASP A 928 23.71 7.74 17.85
C ASP A 928 23.60 9.28 17.75
N GLY A 929 22.99 9.88 18.76
CA GLY A 929 22.64 11.29 18.80
C GLY A 929 21.23 11.61 18.29
N LEU A 930 20.61 10.75 17.46
CA LEU A 930 19.18 10.86 17.09
C LEU A 930 18.33 9.94 17.97
N LEU A 931 18.77 8.70 18.19
CA LEU A 931 18.20 7.74 19.13
C LEU A 931 19.37 7.03 19.83
N PRO A 932 19.81 7.46 21.02
CA PRO A 932 19.19 8.48 21.88
C PRO A 932 19.33 9.90 21.33
N LEU A 933 18.28 10.70 21.48
CA LEU A 933 18.29 12.11 21.10
C LEU A 933 19.24 12.93 21.98
N ARG A 934 20.20 13.64 21.38
CA ARG A 934 21.09 14.59 22.07
C ARG A 934 20.93 16.00 21.50
N MET A 935 20.64 16.96 22.37
CA MET A 935 20.58 18.38 21.99
C MET A 935 21.98 19.03 22.04
N PRO A 936 22.30 19.96 21.13
CA PRO A 936 23.59 20.65 21.17
C PRO A 936 23.81 21.36 22.51
N GLY A 937 24.97 21.15 23.13
CA GLY A 937 25.35 21.79 24.40
C GLY A 937 24.80 21.11 25.67
N ASN A 938 24.02 20.04 25.56
CA ASN A 938 23.54 19.27 26.71
C ASN A 938 24.01 17.80 26.63
N SER A 939 24.51 17.27 27.75
CA SER A 939 24.83 15.84 27.88
C SER A 939 23.65 15.15 28.56
N PRO A 940 23.00 14.17 27.91
CA PRO A 940 21.84 13.53 28.52
C PRO A 940 22.26 12.78 29.79
N THR A 941 21.44 12.90 30.82
CA THR A 941 21.52 12.13 32.05
C THR A 941 21.27 10.64 31.79
N GLU A 942 21.66 9.79 32.74
CA GLU A 942 21.42 8.35 32.66
C GLU A 942 19.91 8.03 32.59
N ALA A 943 19.08 8.82 33.29
CA ALA A 943 17.63 8.71 33.24
C ALA A 943 17.05 9.03 31.85
N GLU A 944 17.53 10.09 31.19
CA GLU A 944 17.12 10.43 29.82
C GLU A 944 17.55 9.36 28.80
N ILE A 945 18.76 8.79 28.97
CA ILE A 945 19.22 7.68 28.12
C ILE A 945 18.36 6.43 28.34
N ALA A 946 18.00 6.13 29.60
CA ALA A 946 17.10 5.02 29.92
C ALA A 946 15.71 5.21 29.32
N GLU A 947 15.19 6.44 29.28
CA GLU A 947 13.91 6.74 28.62
C GLU A 947 13.99 6.58 27.10
N GLU A 948 15.04 7.09 26.45
CA GLU A 948 15.24 6.88 25.02
C GLU A 948 15.40 5.38 24.68
N ARG A 949 15.95 4.57 25.59
CA ARG A 949 16.00 3.12 25.44
C ARG A 949 14.62 2.48 25.57
N ARG A 950 13.77 2.93 26.50
CA ARG A 950 12.35 2.53 26.58
C ARG A 950 11.61 2.89 25.29
N LEU A 951 11.90 4.06 24.71
CA LEU A 951 11.33 4.48 23.43
C LEU A 951 11.74 3.56 22.27
N PHE A 952 13.02 3.15 22.22
CA PHE A 952 13.49 2.15 21.26
C PHE A 952 12.81 0.79 21.48
N PHE A 953 12.68 0.33 22.73
CA PHE A 953 11.95 -0.89 23.10
C PHE A 953 10.48 -0.86 22.65
N VAL A 954 9.79 0.27 22.82
CA VAL A 954 8.43 0.47 22.30
C VAL A 954 8.41 0.28 20.79
N GLY A 955 9.34 0.90 20.06
CA GLY A 955 9.47 0.78 18.61
C GLY A 955 9.63 -0.66 18.10
N LEU A 956 10.54 -1.42 18.71
CA LEU A 956 10.76 -2.83 18.36
C LEU A 956 9.49 -3.67 18.56
N THR A 957 8.78 -3.43 19.67
CA THR A 957 7.60 -4.22 20.08
C THR A 957 6.29 -3.79 19.42
N ARG A 958 6.34 -2.89 18.42
CA ARG A 958 5.21 -2.60 17.54
C ARG A 958 5.08 -3.61 16.41
N ALA A 959 6.19 -4.25 16.03
CA ALA A 959 6.24 -5.20 14.92
C ALA A 959 5.66 -6.56 15.34
N GLN A 960 4.75 -7.11 14.53
CA GLN A 960 4.23 -8.46 14.73
C GLN A 960 5.11 -9.49 14.00
N ARG A 961 5.34 -9.32 12.69
CA ARG A 961 5.97 -10.34 11.83
C ARG A 961 7.34 -9.95 11.29
N ARG A 962 7.50 -8.72 10.81
CA ARG A 962 8.75 -8.24 10.20
C ARG A 962 9.16 -6.89 10.78
N LEU A 963 10.46 -6.76 11.05
CA LEU A 963 11.06 -5.54 11.55
C LEU A 963 12.31 -5.22 10.73
N TYR A 964 12.38 -3.99 10.25
CA TYR A 964 13.58 -3.45 9.59
C TYR A 964 14.11 -2.27 10.41
N VAL A 965 15.42 -2.24 10.62
CA VAL A 965 16.11 -1.16 11.32
C VAL A 965 17.12 -0.52 10.36
N SER A 966 17.02 0.78 10.16
CA SER A 966 17.91 1.52 9.27
C SER A 966 18.59 2.70 9.96
N HIS A 967 19.75 3.08 9.45
CA HIS A 967 20.46 4.29 9.84
C HIS A 967 21.15 4.91 8.61
N ALA A 968 21.30 6.23 8.59
CA ALA A 968 22.13 6.92 7.62
C ALA A 968 23.54 7.14 8.17
N ALA A 969 24.56 7.00 7.31
CA ALA A 969 25.95 7.27 7.64
C ALA A 969 26.24 8.78 7.80
N ARG A 970 25.43 9.63 7.16
CA ARG A 970 25.49 11.10 7.27
C ARG A 970 24.09 11.69 7.37
N ARG A 971 23.90 12.72 8.20
CA ARG A 971 22.63 13.45 8.31
C ARG A 971 22.85 14.92 8.65
N ALA A 972 22.12 15.80 7.95
CA ALA A 972 22.04 17.21 8.31
C ALA A 972 21.10 17.41 9.52
N ARG A 973 21.62 18.01 10.60
CA ARG A 973 20.86 18.38 11.80
C ARG A 973 21.30 19.73 12.33
N PHE A 974 20.33 20.56 12.72
CA PHE A 974 20.57 21.91 13.24
C PHE A 974 21.47 22.76 12.32
N GLY A 975 21.26 22.65 10.99
CA GLY A 975 22.03 23.40 9.99
C GLY A 975 23.46 22.88 9.71
N SER A 976 23.87 21.75 10.31
CA SER A 976 25.20 21.13 10.10
C SER A 976 25.09 19.67 9.67
N GLU A 977 25.88 19.24 8.69
CA GLU A 977 26.01 17.83 8.31
C GLU A 977 26.96 17.10 9.26
N ARG A 978 26.58 15.91 9.72
CA ARG A 978 27.36 15.11 10.68
C ARG A 978 27.45 13.67 10.21
N ASP A 979 28.60 13.05 10.46
CA ASP A 979 28.74 11.59 10.37
C ASP A 979 27.99 10.94 11.54
N CYS A 980 27.21 9.90 11.22
CA CYS A 980 26.33 9.21 12.13
C CYS A 980 26.76 7.76 12.28
N ARG A 981 26.75 7.26 13.53
CA ARG A 981 26.97 5.84 13.85
C ARG A 981 25.63 5.18 14.16
N PRO A 982 25.50 3.85 14.01
CA PRO A 982 24.32 3.13 14.49
C PRO A 982 24.05 3.42 15.97
N THR A 983 22.77 3.40 16.36
CA THR A 983 22.37 3.59 17.77
C THR A 983 23.10 2.61 18.69
N PRO A 984 23.60 3.06 19.86
CA PRO A 984 24.19 2.17 20.85
C PRO A 984 23.20 1.13 21.40
N PHE A 985 21.89 1.34 21.20
CA PHE A 985 20.86 0.41 21.65
C PHE A 985 20.81 -0.90 20.86
N LEU A 986 21.48 -0.98 19.70
CA LEU A 986 21.67 -2.23 18.96
C LEU A 986 22.80 -3.11 19.51
N GLN A 987 23.74 -2.55 20.30
CA GLN A 987 24.92 -3.29 20.77
C GLN A 987 24.60 -4.51 21.67
N PRO A 988 23.59 -4.46 22.57
CA PRO A 988 23.23 -5.62 23.39
C PRO A 988 22.54 -6.74 22.60
N ILE A 989 22.10 -6.48 21.36
CA ILE A 989 21.33 -7.43 20.56
C ILE A 989 22.28 -8.43 19.90
N ASP A 990 21.98 -9.72 20.05
CA ASP A 990 22.73 -10.80 19.42
C ASP A 990 22.74 -10.64 17.89
N ALA A 991 23.93 -10.71 17.29
CA ALA A 991 24.11 -10.65 15.85
C ALA A 991 23.36 -11.76 15.10
N GLY A 992 23.10 -12.91 15.76
CA GLY A 992 22.30 -14.00 15.20
C GLY A 992 20.82 -13.65 14.99
N LEU A 993 20.33 -12.55 15.59
CA LEU A 993 18.97 -12.04 15.40
C LEU A 993 18.86 -11.01 14.27
N LEU A 994 19.99 -10.59 13.68
CA LEU A 994 20.09 -9.52 12.70
C LEU A 994 20.53 -10.05 11.33
N GLU A 995 19.86 -9.63 10.26
CA GLU A 995 20.26 -9.88 8.88
C GLU A 995 20.75 -8.59 8.23
N GLN A 996 21.98 -8.57 7.70
CA GLN A 996 22.54 -7.39 7.04
C GLN A 996 22.03 -7.29 5.59
N LEU A 997 21.26 -6.25 5.29
CA LEU A 997 20.72 -5.97 3.96
C LEU A 997 21.67 -5.00 3.22
N ASN A 998 22.74 -5.51 2.59
CA ASN A 998 23.65 -4.68 1.79
C ASN A 998 23.43 -4.94 0.29
N GLU A 999 22.86 -3.98 -0.45
CA GLU A 999 22.93 -3.94 -1.91
C GLU A 999 24.24 -3.27 -2.35
N GLN A 1000 25.35 -3.99 -2.30
CA GLN A 1000 26.50 -3.73 -3.19
C GLN A 1000 27.19 -5.06 -3.53
N SER A 1001 26.82 -5.64 -4.67
CA SER A 1001 27.86 -6.33 -5.46
C SER A 1001 28.93 -5.29 -5.76
N PRO A 1002 30.22 -5.56 -5.47
CA PRO A 1002 31.26 -4.57 -5.70
C PRO A 1002 31.26 -4.17 -7.17
N GLN A 1003 31.03 -2.87 -7.44
CA GLN A 1003 31.32 -2.31 -8.75
C GLN A 1003 32.78 -2.67 -9.07
N ARG A 1004 33.00 -3.40 -10.16
CA ARG A 1004 34.35 -3.59 -10.70
C ARG A 1004 35.02 -2.21 -10.77
N PRO A 1005 36.26 -2.06 -10.28
CA PRO A 1005 36.96 -0.79 -10.40
C PRO A 1005 36.94 -0.37 -11.87
N ARG A 1006 36.58 0.89 -12.13
CA ARG A 1006 36.78 1.50 -13.46
C ARG A 1006 38.24 1.25 -13.84
N GLU A 1007 38.47 0.40 -14.82
CA GLU A 1007 39.79 0.25 -15.40
C GLU A 1007 40.26 1.63 -15.83
N GLN A 1008 41.44 1.99 -15.32
CA GLN A 1008 42.15 3.19 -15.66
C GLN A 1008 42.21 3.32 -17.17
N GLN A 1009 41.72 4.45 -17.65
CA GLN A 1009 41.89 4.93 -19.01
C GLN A 1009 43.39 4.98 -19.30
N LEU A 1010 43.93 3.93 -19.93
CA LEU A 1010 45.25 3.95 -20.53
C LEU A 1010 45.20 4.98 -21.65
N ARG A 1011 45.72 6.17 -21.37
CA ARG A 1011 46.17 7.09 -22.42
C ARG A 1011 47.36 6.44 -23.11
N LEU A 1012 47.25 6.22 -24.41
CA LEU A 1012 48.40 6.17 -25.30
C LEU A 1012 47.97 6.73 -26.66
N LEU A 1013 48.58 7.89 -26.96
CA LEU A 1013 48.96 8.48 -28.24
C LEU A 1013 48.12 8.17 -29.48
#